data_AF-A0A8C5HZ73-F1
#
_entry.id   AF-A0A8C5HZ73-F1
#
_cell.length_a   1.000
_cell.length_b   1.000
_cell.length_c   1.000
_cell.angle_alpha   90.00
_cell.angle_beta   90.00
_cell.angle_gamma   90.00
#
_symmetry.space_group_name_H-M   'P 1'
#
loop_
_entity.id
_entity.type
_entity.pdbx_description
1 polymer ?
#
loop_
_entity_poly.entity_id
_entity_poly.type
_entity_poly.pdbx_seq_one_letter_code
_entity_poly.pdbx_strand_id
1 'polypeptide(L)'
;MAEGGAADLDTQRGEVAAQLKTQLRKGDTWYLVDSHWFKQWKKYVGFDSWDKYQMGDQIVYPGPVDNSGLLRDGDVLAIKEHLIDELDYILVPTEGWNKLVSWYGLMQGQEPIARKVVEQGMFVKHCKVEVYLTELKLCEDSNMDNVITRRFSKADTIDVIEKEMRKLFSIQEEKETRLWNRYMSNTFEPLNKPDSTIQDAGLYQGQVLVIEQKNEDGSWPRGSTLSFYSCFFNKPSISVFSSLCSVKNSSYGLPSYHPYSNSYDYSDQSRQSERSGLSGLSNLGNTCFMNSAVQCLSNIPPLTDYFLKDKYTEELNEDNPLGMKGEIAKAYAELIKQLWSGKYSYVTPRPFKTQVGRFAPQFSGYQQQDSHELLAFLLDGLHEDLNRIRKKPYIQLKDANGRPDKVVAEEAWENHIKRNDSIIVDIFHGLFKSTLVCPVCSKISVTFDPFCYLTLPLPMKKERTLEVYLVRLDPLAKPTQYKLTVPKVGYISDLCTSLSILSGVHAEKMIVTDIYNHRFHRIFATNENLSSIMERDDIYVFEVAVNRVEDMDHVVIPVHLREKYKQTGYNHTSTPLFGQPFLIAVPRTLSEDKLYNMLLLRLWYVCIWTLTPDFDKHESMEYKPQKKAFFKLNDCIELFTTKEKLGAEDPWYCPNCKQHQQATKKLDLWSLPPVLVVHLKRFSYSRYMRDKLDSLVDFPLRDLDMSEFLINPNAGPCLYDLIAVSNHYGGMGGGHYTAYAKNKDDGKWYNFDDSSVSPASEDQIVVSVLISELPCCAHITVCLLCSR
;
A
#
# COMPACT_ATOMS: atom_id res chain seq x y z
N MET A 1 8.35 33.85 40.79
CA MET A 1 9.68 33.27 40.53
C MET A 1 9.50 31.85 40.05
N ALA A 2 9.76 31.61 38.77
CA ALA A 2 10.26 30.36 38.22
C ALA A 2 10.90 30.76 36.88
N GLU A 3 12.23 30.92 36.90
CA GLU A 3 13.04 31.12 35.71
C GLU A 3 12.96 29.83 34.86
N GLY A 4 12.40 29.91 33.66
CA GLY A 4 12.28 28.77 32.75
C GLY A 4 12.66 29.21 31.34
N GLY A 5 13.96 29.33 31.07
CA GLY A 5 14.45 29.40 29.69
C GLY A 5 14.19 28.06 28.98
N ALA A 6 13.93 28.10 27.68
CA ALA A 6 13.80 26.88 26.88
C ALA A 6 15.08 26.03 27.02
N ALA A 7 14.92 24.70 27.09
CA ALA A 7 16.05 23.77 27.10
C ALA A 7 16.94 23.97 25.86
N ASP A 8 18.20 23.53 25.89
CA ASP A 8 19.04 23.59 24.70
C ASP A 8 18.43 22.78 23.53
N LEU A 9 18.75 23.18 22.29
CA LEU A 9 18.08 22.65 21.09
C LEU A 9 18.27 21.14 20.91
N ASP A 10 19.41 20.58 21.35
CA ASP A 10 19.67 19.15 21.30
C ASP A 10 18.81 18.38 22.30
N THR A 11 18.63 18.92 23.51
CA THR A 11 17.68 18.40 24.51
C THR A 11 16.25 18.47 23.99
N GLN A 12 15.83 19.58 23.39
CA GLN A 12 14.49 19.71 22.82
C GLN A 12 14.23 18.64 21.75
N ARG A 13 15.17 18.46 20.82
CA ARG A 13 15.09 17.44 19.77
C ARG A 13 15.03 16.04 20.37
N GLY A 14 15.95 15.71 21.28
CA GLY A 14 16.07 14.37 21.86
C GLY A 14 14.85 13.97 22.67
N GLU A 15 14.35 14.89 23.50
CA GLU A 15 13.20 14.63 24.36
C GLU A 15 11.89 14.50 23.59
N VAL A 16 11.62 15.38 22.62
CA VAL A 16 10.40 15.28 21.79
C VAL A 16 10.48 14.09 20.83
N ALA A 17 11.66 13.79 20.25
CA ALA A 17 11.85 12.62 19.38
C ALA A 17 11.63 11.29 20.12
N ALA A 18 12.01 11.20 21.40
CA ALA A 18 11.73 10.04 22.22
C ALA A 18 10.21 9.87 22.43
N GLN A 19 9.50 10.98 22.67
CA GLN A 19 8.06 10.98 22.93
C GLN A 19 7.24 10.64 21.68
N LEU A 20 7.65 11.08 20.49
CA LEU A 20 6.96 10.75 19.23
C LEU A 20 7.04 9.26 18.86
N LYS A 21 7.97 8.50 19.46
CA LYS A 21 8.08 7.04 19.28
C LYS A 21 7.16 6.24 20.21
N THR A 22 6.41 6.92 21.09
CA THR A 22 5.48 6.27 22.03
C THR A 22 4.36 5.57 21.28
N GLN A 23 4.13 4.29 21.59
CA GLN A 23 3.04 3.52 21.01
C GLN A 23 1.69 3.95 21.59
N LEU A 24 0.67 4.02 20.73
CA LEU A 24 -0.70 4.35 21.10
C LEU A 24 -1.31 3.27 22.01
N ARG A 25 -1.80 3.67 23.20
CA ARG A 25 -2.57 2.78 24.08
C ARG A 25 -3.98 3.33 24.27
N LYS A 26 -4.96 2.43 24.36
CA LYS A 26 -6.38 2.78 24.57
C LYS A 26 -6.54 3.64 25.83
N GLY A 27 -7.23 4.77 25.68
CA GLY A 27 -7.48 5.70 26.78
C GLY A 27 -6.43 6.80 26.94
N ASP A 28 -5.29 6.71 26.25
CA ASP A 28 -4.29 7.78 26.25
C ASP A 28 -4.86 9.06 25.61
N THR A 29 -4.38 10.21 26.09
CA THR A 29 -4.68 11.53 25.52
C THR A 29 -3.51 12.00 24.65
N TRP A 30 -3.84 12.42 23.44
CA TRP A 30 -2.91 12.97 22.46
C TRP A 30 -3.41 14.34 22.00
N TYR A 31 -2.48 15.20 21.60
CA TYR A 31 -2.74 16.59 21.23
C TYR A 31 -2.50 16.79 19.75
N LEU A 32 -3.37 17.57 19.11
CA LEU A 32 -3.19 18.01 17.73
C LEU A 32 -2.38 19.29 17.72
N VAL A 33 -1.33 19.30 16.90
CA VAL A 33 -0.47 20.47 16.65
C VAL A 33 -0.52 20.79 15.17
N ASP A 34 -0.67 22.05 14.79
CA ASP A 34 -0.62 22.46 13.38
C ASP A 34 0.68 22.00 12.70
N SER A 35 0.55 21.40 11.52
CA SER A 35 1.68 20.79 10.84
C SER A 35 2.68 21.82 10.32
N HIS A 36 2.24 23.03 9.97
CA HIS A 36 3.13 24.09 9.50
C HIS A 36 3.99 24.58 10.65
N TRP A 37 3.38 24.85 11.81
CA TRP A 37 4.12 25.20 13.03
C TRP A 37 5.13 24.10 13.41
N PHE A 38 4.70 22.84 13.40
CA PHE A 38 5.56 21.72 13.77
C PHE A 38 6.73 21.51 12.80
N LYS A 39 6.52 21.69 11.49
CA LYS A 39 7.58 21.65 10.47
C LYS A 39 8.59 22.78 10.66
N GLN A 40 8.13 23.97 11.05
CA GLN A 40 9.01 25.09 11.36
C GLN A 40 9.84 24.83 12.62
N TRP A 41 9.24 24.25 13.67
CA TRP A 41 9.98 23.81 14.86
C TRP A 41 11.07 22.77 14.52
N LYS A 42 10.75 21.78 13.67
CA LYS A 42 11.75 20.77 13.22
C LYS A 42 12.98 21.39 12.56
N LYS A 43 12.78 22.42 11.72
CA LYS A 43 13.87 23.16 11.09
C LYS A 43 14.72 23.91 12.12
N TYR A 44 14.07 24.57 13.08
CA TYR A 44 14.75 25.32 14.13
C TYR A 44 15.63 24.46 15.04
N VAL A 45 15.16 23.26 15.42
CA VAL A 45 15.92 22.34 16.29
C VAL A 45 16.85 21.38 15.52
N GLY A 46 16.86 21.44 14.18
CA GLY A 46 17.62 20.51 13.33
C GLY A 46 17.18 19.05 13.56
N PHE A 47 15.87 18.81 13.52
CA PHE A 47 15.26 17.51 13.83
C PHE A 47 15.63 16.44 12.79
N ASP A 48 15.55 16.79 11.51
CA ASP A 48 15.93 15.92 10.39
C ASP A 48 17.39 16.20 9.96
N SER A 49 18.09 15.20 9.40
CA SER A 49 19.54 15.24 9.13
C SER A 49 20.00 16.38 8.19
N TRP A 50 19.08 16.88 7.37
CA TRP A 50 19.24 17.93 6.36
C TRP A 50 18.88 19.33 6.89
N ASP A 51 18.21 19.42 8.05
CA ASP A 51 17.82 20.69 8.68
C ASP A 51 18.92 21.28 9.59
N LYS A 52 20.06 20.59 9.76
CA LYS A 52 21.16 21.03 10.63
C LYS A 52 21.78 22.37 10.23
N TYR A 53 21.64 22.79 8.98
CA TYR A 53 22.20 24.05 8.47
C TYR A 53 21.47 25.30 8.98
N GLN A 54 20.21 25.17 9.39
CA GLN A 54 19.36 26.28 9.87
C GLN A 54 19.08 26.19 11.38
N MET A 55 19.79 25.30 12.07
CA MET A 55 19.60 25.04 13.50
C MET A 55 19.94 26.29 14.32
N GLY A 56 18.97 26.74 15.14
CA GLY A 56 19.11 27.92 15.99
C GLY A 56 19.04 29.27 15.27
N ASP A 57 18.73 29.29 13.97
CA ASP A 57 18.54 30.55 13.23
C ASP A 57 17.23 31.23 13.68
N GLN A 58 17.33 32.54 13.95
CA GLN A 58 16.22 33.35 14.44
C GLN A 58 15.12 33.52 13.37
N ILE A 59 15.47 33.36 12.08
CA ILE A 59 14.53 33.43 10.95
C ILE A 59 13.53 32.26 10.96
N VAL A 60 13.96 31.09 11.43
CA VAL A 60 13.12 29.88 11.46
C VAL A 60 12.52 29.60 12.85
N TYR A 61 12.67 30.53 13.80
CA TYR A 61 12.08 30.41 15.12
C TYR A 61 10.55 30.24 15.02
N PRO A 62 9.96 29.17 15.59
CA PRO A 62 8.55 28.83 15.36
C PRO A 62 7.57 29.73 16.11
N GLY A 63 8.01 30.49 17.13
CA GLY A 63 7.11 31.25 17.99
C GLY A 63 6.20 30.37 18.87
N PRO A 64 5.19 30.95 19.53
CA PRO A 64 4.19 30.19 20.29
C PRO A 64 3.45 29.19 19.40
N VAL A 65 3.06 28.06 19.97
CA VAL A 65 2.27 27.03 19.27
C VAL A 65 0.98 27.66 18.75
N ASP A 66 0.82 27.70 17.42
CA ASP A 66 -0.35 28.25 16.76
C ASP A 66 -1.14 27.14 16.05
N ASN A 67 -2.33 26.85 16.58
CA ASN A 67 -3.27 25.88 16.02
C ASN A 67 -4.40 26.53 15.19
N SER A 68 -4.30 27.82 14.85
CA SER A 68 -5.33 28.56 14.12
C SER A 68 -5.69 27.91 12.78
N GLY A 69 -4.70 27.30 12.10
CA GLY A 69 -4.90 26.55 10.86
C GLY A 69 -5.90 25.40 10.98
N LEU A 70 -6.05 24.83 12.18
CA LEU A 70 -6.91 23.68 12.48
C LEU A 70 -8.32 24.06 12.94
N LEU A 71 -8.56 25.33 13.33
CA LEU A 71 -9.80 25.80 13.94
C LEU A 71 -10.72 26.48 12.90
N ARG A 72 -12.03 26.44 13.10
CA ARG A 72 -13.01 27.15 12.25
C ARG A 72 -13.02 28.65 12.57
N ASP A 73 -13.30 29.47 11.57
CA ASP A 73 -13.39 30.92 11.73
C ASP A 73 -14.52 31.29 12.72
N GLY A 74 -14.15 31.87 13.87
CA GLY A 74 -15.07 32.37 14.88
C GLY A 74 -15.41 31.42 16.05
N ASP A 75 -14.90 30.17 16.05
CA ASP A 75 -15.08 29.23 17.16
C ASP A 75 -13.73 28.61 17.58
N VAL A 76 -13.26 28.97 18.77
CA VAL A 76 -11.94 28.60 19.30
C VAL A 76 -11.84 27.10 19.62
N LEU A 77 -12.97 26.38 19.71
CA LEU A 77 -13.02 24.98 20.11
C LEU A 77 -13.38 24.02 18.97
N ALA A 78 -13.94 24.53 17.87
CA ALA A 78 -14.37 23.72 16.74
C ALA A 78 -13.26 23.55 15.71
N ILE A 79 -12.74 22.32 15.59
CA ILE A 79 -11.79 21.96 14.53
C ILE A 79 -12.47 21.94 13.15
N LYS A 80 -11.73 22.30 12.10
CA LYS A 80 -12.16 22.12 10.70
C LYS A 80 -12.48 20.65 10.45
N GLU A 81 -13.46 20.41 9.57
CA GLU A 81 -13.79 19.05 9.13
C GLU A 81 -12.72 18.52 8.17
N HIS A 82 -12.55 17.20 8.14
CA HIS A 82 -11.68 16.50 7.18
C HIS A 82 -10.17 16.82 7.25
N LEU A 83 -9.67 17.23 8.41
CA LEU A 83 -8.23 17.38 8.66
C LEU A 83 -7.52 16.02 8.51
N ILE A 84 -6.35 16.06 7.89
CA ILE A 84 -5.53 14.91 7.55
C ILE A 84 -4.27 14.90 8.43
N ASP A 85 -3.98 13.74 9.02
CA ASP A 85 -2.78 13.50 9.82
C ASP A 85 -1.51 13.68 8.97
N GLU A 86 -0.47 14.28 9.56
CA GLU A 86 0.81 14.70 8.94
C GLU A 86 0.74 15.79 7.83
N LEU A 87 -0.45 16.03 7.27
CA LEU A 87 -0.69 17.09 6.28
C LEU A 87 -1.15 18.39 6.94
N ASP A 88 -2.20 18.31 7.76
CA ASP A 88 -2.80 19.47 8.42
C ASP A 88 -2.35 19.57 9.88
N TYR A 89 -2.33 18.44 10.60
CA TYR A 89 -1.89 18.37 12.00
C TYR A 89 -0.89 17.24 12.24
N ILE A 90 -0.17 17.31 13.35
CA ILE A 90 0.71 16.29 13.90
C ILE A 90 0.17 15.88 15.27
N LEU A 91 0.13 14.57 15.53
CA LEU A 91 -0.25 14.01 16.82
C LEU A 91 0.95 13.96 17.76
N VAL A 92 0.83 14.63 18.91
CA VAL A 92 1.87 14.66 19.94
C VAL A 92 1.33 14.05 21.24
N PRO A 93 2.04 13.10 21.87
CA PRO A 93 1.62 12.55 23.15
C PRO A 93 1.64 13.61 24.26
N THR A 94 0.89 13.38 25.35
CA THR A 94 0.75 14.33 26.47
C THR A 94 2.08 14.87 26.99
N GLU A 95 3.09 14.01 27.18
CA GLU A 95 4.41 14.43 27.67
C GLU A 95 5.15 15.32 26.67
N GLY A 96 5.06 15.03 25.37
CA GLY A 96 5.64 15.86 24.31
C GLY A 96 4.95 17.22 24.21
N TRP A 97 3.62 17.24 24.31
CA TRP A 97 2.83 18.48 24.27
C TRP A 97 3.19 19.42 25.43
N ASN A 98 3.23 18.90 26.66
CA ASN A 98 3.57 19.68 27.84
C ASN A 98 4.95 20.34 27.73
N LYS A 99 5.93 19.66 27.11
CA LYS A 99 7.26 20.20 26.84
C LYS A 99 7.23 21.31 25.80
N LEU A 100 6.55 21.11 24.67
CA LEU A 100 6.42 22.13 23.62
C LEU A 100 5.76 23.42 24.16
N VAL A 101 4.68 23.29 24.92
CA VAL A 101 4.00 24.44 25.54
C VAL A 101 4.87 25.08 26.62
N SER A 102 5.62 24.30 27.40
CA SER A 102 6.55 24.84 28.39
C SER A 102 7.67 25.67 27.77
N TRP A 103 8.13 25.33 26.56
CA TRP A 103 9.26 26.02 25.91
C TRP A 103 8.82 27.19 25.03
N TYR A 104 7.72 27.05 24.29
CA TYR A 104 7.30 28.01 23.28
C TYR A 104 6.03 28.78 23.67
N GLY A 105 5.27 28.29 24.65
CA GLY A 105 3.95 28.82 24.99
C GLY A 105 2.89 28.43 23.95
N LEU A 106 1.63 28.70 24.27
CA LEU A 106 0.48 28.57 23.37
C LEU A 106 0.05 29.97 22.92
N MET A 107 -0.38 30.12 21.66
CA MET A 107 -0.85 31.41 21.15
C MET A 107 -2.00 31.97 22.00
N GLN A 108 -1.97 33.28 22.23
CA GLN A 108 -2.91 33.95 23.13
C GLN A 108 -4.37 33.78 22.65
N GLY A 109 -5.22 33.20 23.51
CA GLY A 109 -6.63 32.98 23.20
C GLY A 109 -6.96 31.62 22.58
N GLN A 110 -5.99 30.70 22.45
CA GLN A 110 -6.23 29.31 22.03
C GLN A 110 -6.22 28.34 23.21
N GLU A 111 -6.94 27.22 23.09
CA GLU A 111 -6.90 26.09 24.03
C GLU A 111 -6.25 24.84 23.39
N PRO A 112 -5.64 23.94 24.18
CA PRO A 112 -5.08 22.69 23.67
C PRO A 112 -6.12 21.77 23.03
N ILE A 113 -5.84 21.27 21.81
CA ILE A 113 -6.74 20.37 21.09
C ILE A 113 -6.44 18.91 21.49
N ALA A 114 -7.00 18.48 22.63
CA ALA A 114 -6.82 17.12 23.15
C ALA A 114 -7.82 16.11 22.56
N ARG A 115 -7.36 14.89 22.25
CA ARG A 115 -8.15 13.77 21.72
C ARG A 115 -7.75 12.44 22.35
N LYS A 116 -8.70 11.51 22.45
CA LYS A 116 -8.51 10.20 23.09
C LYS A 116 -8.13 9.13 22.07
N VAL A 117 -7.33 8.17 22.50
CA VAL A 117 -7.03 6.96 21.73
C VAL A 117 -8.13 5.92 21.94
N VAL A 118 -8.74 5.49 20.84
CA VAL A 118 -9.77 4.46 20.77
C VAL A 118 -9.25 3.25 20.01
N GLU A 119 -9.85 2.08 20.23
CA GLU A 119 -9.60 0.89 19.42
C GLU A 119 -10.47 0.93 18.17
N GLN A 120 -9.85 0.77 17.00
CA GLN A 120 -10.51 0.76 15.71
C GLN A 120 -10.28 -0.58 14.99
N GLY A 121 -11.35 -1.21 14.50
CA GLY A 121 -11.31 -2.39 13.62
C GLY A 121 -12.28 -3.49 14.03
N MET A 122 -12.97 -4.11 13.06
CA MET A 122 -14.01 -5.12 13.32
C MET A 122 -13.45 -6.52 13.60
N PHE A 123 -12.29 -6.88 13.01
CA PHE A 123 -11.67 -8.20 13.14
C PHE A 123 -10.26 -8.16 13.76
N VAL A 124 -9.54 -7.05 13.56
CA VAL A 124 -8.25 -6.77 14.19
C VAL A 124 -8.31 -5.35 14.74
N LYS A 125 -8.30 -5.22 16.07
CA LYS A 125 -8.37 -3.92 16.75
C LYS A 125 -6.98 -3.28 16.79
N HIS A 126 -6.85 -2.08 16.25
CA HIS A 126 -5.65 -1.25 16.37
C HIS A 126 -5.99 0.06 17.09
N CYS A 127 -5.07 0.59 17.89
CA CYS A 127 -5.29 1.85 18.60
C CYS A 127 -5.09 3.04 17.65
N LYS A 128 -6.04 3.98 17.62
CA LYS A 128 -5.98 5.24 16.85
C LYS A 128 -6.54 6.40 17.65
N VAL A 129 -5.99 7.60 17.49
CA VAL A 129 -6.56 8.84 18.06
C VAL A 129 -7.87 9.18 17.36
N GLU A 130 -8.95 9.30 18.12
CA GLU A 130 -10.27 9.73 17.63
C GLU A 130 -10.30 11.26 17.52
N VAL A 131 -10.11 11.78 16.31
CA VAL A 131 -10.08 13.23 16.06
C VAL A 131 -11.49 13.84 15.95
N TYR A 132 -12.44 13.08 15.40
CA TYR A 132 -13.83 13.50 15.20
C TYR A 132 -14.79 12.54 15.89
N LEU A 133 -15.74 13.10 16.66
CA LEU A 133 -16.88 12.35 17.18
C LEU A 133 -17.90 12.12 16.07
N THR A 134 -18.59 10.98 16.14
CA THR A 134 -19.64 10.62 15.19
C THR A 134 -20.91 11.37 15.53
N GLU A 135 -21.41 12.17 14.60
CA GLU A 135 -22.68 12.88 14.75
C GLU A 135 -23.84 11.97 14.32
N LEU A 136 -24.79 11.74 15.21
CA LEU A 136 -25.99 10.93 14.96
C LEU A 136 -27.23 11.80 15.14
N LYS A 137 -28.23 11.55 14.28
CA LYS A 137 -29.52 12.22 14.27
C LYS A 137 -30.53 11.34 14.98
N LEU A 138 -31.05 11.79 16.11
CA LEU A 138 -31.92 11.02 17.00
C LEU A 138 -33.36 11.53 16.86
N CYS A 139 -34.32 10.63 16.65
CA CYS A 139 -35.74 10.97 16.68
C CYS A 139 -36.60 9.87 17.33
N GLU A 140 -37.81 10.24 17.70
CA GLU A 140 -38.83 9.33 18.20
C GLU A 140 -39.72 8.83 17.05
N ASP A 141 -40.17 7.57 17.11
CA ASP A 141 -41.05 7.01 16.08
C ASP A 141 -42.38 7.76 15.95
N SER A 142 -42.91 8.28 17.06
CA SER A 142 -44.15 9.07 17.10
C SER A 142 -44.03 10.44 16.42
N ASN A 143 -42.81 10.99 16.33
CA ASN A 143 -42.53 12.29 15.75
C ASN A 143 -41.18 12.28 15.02
N MET A 144 -41.21 11.71 13.82
CA MET A 144 -40.03 11.53 12.97
C MET A 144 -39.46 12.85 12.40
N ASP A 145 -40.22 13.95 12.48
CA ASP A 145 -39.80 15.27 12.01
C ASP A 145 -38.95 16.02 13.05
N ASN A 146 -39.05 15.64 14.33
CA ASN A 146 -38.25 16.21 15.41
C ASN A 146 -36.89 15.50 15.55
N VAL A 147 -35.93 15.91 14.71
CA VAL A 147 -34.58 15.33 14.67
C VAL A 147 -33.62 16.13 15.55
N ILE A 148 -33.10 15.50 16.60
CA ILE A 148 -32.11 16.07 17.52
C ILE A 148 -30.73 15.51 17.17
N THR A 149 -29.75 16.37 16.98
CA THR A 149 -28.39 15.96 16.61
C THR A 149 -27.50 15.85 17.85
N ARG A 150 -26.81 14.71 18.02
CA ARG A 150 -25.88 14.44 19.14
C ARG A 150 -24.59 13.81 18.65
N ARG A 151 -23.51 13.98 19.41
CA ARG A 151 -22.17 13.49 19.08
C ARG A 151 -21.77 12.38 20.04
N PHE A 152 -21.28 11.28 19.49
CA PHE A 152 -20.87 10.08 20.22
C PHE A 152 -19.48 9.63 19.79
N SER A 153 -18.74 8.99 20.68
CA SER A 153 -17.48 8.32 20.34
C SER A 153 -17.77 7.04 19.58
N LYS A 154 -16.90 6.64 18.64
CA LYS A 154 -17.00 5.36 17.93
C LYS A 154 -16.95 4.15 18.87
N ALA A 155 -16.40 4.33 20.07
CA ALA A 155 -16.35 3.33 21.12
C ALA A 155 -17.58 3.29 22.03
N ASP A 156 -18.49 4.27 21.92
CA ASP A 156 -19.74 4.26 22.69
C ASP A 156 -20.63 3.10 22.21
N THR A 157 -21.31 2.45 23.15
CA THR A 157 -22.19 1.32 22.85
C THR A 157 -23.60 1.77 22.49
N ILE A 158 -24.35 0.91 21.81
CA ILE A 158 -25.75 1.17 21.50
C ILE A 158 -26.57 1.44 22.78
N ASP A 159 -26.26 0.78 23.90
CA ASP A 159 -26.86 1.05 25.22
C ASP A 159 -26.66 2.50 25.68
N VAL A 160 -25.48 3.08 25.45
CA VAL A 160 -25.20 4.50 25.79
C VAL A 160 -26.07 5.42 24.95
N ILE A 161 -26.25 5.12 23.67
CA ILE A 161 -27.11 5.89 22.77
C ILE A 161 -28.57 5.79 23.20
N GLU A 162 -29.03 4.59 23.54
CA GLU A 162 -30.41 4.36 24.01
C GLU A 162 -30.69 5.14 25.30
N LYS A 163 -29.78 5.09 26.29
CA LYS A 163 -29.89 5.87 27.53
C LYS A 163 -29.93 7.37 27.28
N GLU A 164 -29.14 7.86 26.33
CA GLU A 164 -29.17 9.27 25.96
C GLU A 164 -30.48 9.65 25.26
N MET A 165 -30.99 8.79 24.36
CA MET A 165 -32.31 8.99 23.73
C MET A 165 -33.45 8.97 24.75
N ARG A 166 -33.43 8.06 25.73
CA ARG A 166 -34.43 8.01 26.82
C ARG A 166 -34.45 9.31 27.62
N LYS A 167 -33.28 9.89 27.92
CA LYS A 167 -33.19 11.20 28.57
C LYS A 167 -33.72 12.34 27.69
N LEU A 168 -33.34 12.35 26.41
CA LEU A 168 -33.73 13.42 25.47
C LEU A 168 -35.24 13.45 25.20
N PHE A 169 -35.87 12.27 25.09
CA PHE A 169 -37.30 12.13 24.81
C PHE A 169 -38.14 11.86 26.08
N SER A 170 -37.55 11.98 27.28
CA SER A 170 -38.24 11.80 28.58
C SER A 170 -39.02 10.48 28.71
N ILE A 171 -38.41 9.39 28.24
CA ILE A 171 -38.99 8.04 28.26
C ILE A 171 -38.70 7.39 29.63
N GLN A 172 -39.74 6.82 30.27
CA GLN A 172 -39.60 6.13 31.55
C GLN A 172 -38.72 4.88 31.45
N GLU A 173 -37.94 4.59 32.50
CA GLU A 173 -36.97 3.48 32.53
C GLU A 173 -37.65 2.11 32.50
N GLU A 174 -38.90 2.03 32.98
CA GLU A 174 -39.72 0.81 33.00
C GLU A 174 -40.34 0.46 31.64
N LYS A 175 -40.28 1.36 30.65
CA LYS A 175 -40.82 1.10 29.30
C LYS A 175 -39.82 0.36 28.42
N GLU A 176 -40.27 -0.73 27.79
CA GLU A 176 -39.51 -1.43 26.75
C GLU A 176 -39.37 -0.53 25.50
N THR A 177 -38.14 -0.34 25.03
CA THR A 177 -37.87 0.40 23.79
C THR A 177 -37.06 -0.43 22.80
N ARG A 178 -37.15 -0.07 21.52
CA ARG A 178 -36.33 -0.61 20.44
C ARG A 178 -35.65 0.51 19.70
N LEU A 179 -34.39 0.27 19.32
CA LEU A 179 -33.61 1.21 18.53
C LEU A 179 -33.51 0.73 17.09
N TRP A 180 -33.79 1.63 16.16
CA TRP A 180 -33.77 1.37 14.74
C TRP A 180 -32.80 2.30 14.04
N ASN A 181 -32.03 1.74 13.11
CA ASN A 181 -31.20 2.48 12.19
C ASN A 181 -31.98 2.74 10.88
N ARG A 182 -32.09 4.00 10.47
CA ARG A 182 -32.84 4.42 9.28
C ARG A 182 -31.90 4.87 8.16
N TYR A 183 -31.88 4.12 7.06
CA TYR A 183 -31.04 4.41 5.88
C TYR A 183 -31.73 5.34 4.86
N MET A 184 -33.02 5.14 4.61
CA MET A 184 -33.88 5.93 3.70
C MET A 184 -35.29 6.06 4.30
N SER A 185 -36.20 6.81 3.67
CA SER A 185 -37.51 7.14 4.26
C SER A 185 -38.31 5.91 4.75
N ASN A 186 -38.09 4.72 4.16
CA ASN A 186 -38.87 3.49 4.42
C ASN A 186 -38.06 2.26 4.86
N THR A 187 -36.74 2.34 5.08
CA THR A 187 -35.90 1.16 5.45
C THR A 187 -35.33 1.29 6.86
N PHE A 188 -35.65 0.32 7.72
CA PHE A 188 -35.27 0.31 9.14
C PHE A 188 -34.56 -1.01 9.47
N GLU A 189 -33.40 -0.92 10.11
CA GLU A 189 -32.65 -2.07 10.60
C GLU A 189 -32.62 -2.05 12.13
N PRO A 190 -32.98 -3.15 12.82
CA PRO A 190 -33.00 -3.17 14.27
C PRO A 190 -31.60 -3.28 14.87
N LEU A 191 -31.27 -2.41 15.82
CA LEU A 191 -30.02 -2.45 16.58
C LEU A 191 -30.18 -3.33 17.83
N ASN A 192 -30.21 -4.65 17.62
CA ASN A 192 -30.54 -5.65 18.64
C ASN A 192 -29.41 -6.02 19.62
N LYS A 193 -28.23 -5.40 19.49
CA LYS A 193 -27.04 -5.73 20.29
C LYS A 193 -26.62 -4.51 21.12
N PRO A 194 -27.05 -4.39 22.38
CA PRO A 194 -26.79 -3.21 23.21
C PRO A 194 -25.29 -3.00 23.51
N ASP A 195 -24.52 -4.09 23.58
CA ASP A 195 -23.06 -4.06 23.81
C ASP A 195 -22.24 -3.73 22.55
N SER A 196 -22.89 -3.68 21.38
CA SER A 196 -22.21 -3.32 20.14
C SER A 196 -21.77 -1.86 20.20
N THR A 197 -20.53 -1.57 19.81
CA THR A 197 -20.09 -0.17 19.66
C THR A 197 -20.71 0.46 18.40
N ILE A 198 -20.72 1.79 18.32
CA ILE A 198 -21.10 2.54 17.10
C ILE A 198 -20.32 2.02 15.89
N GLN A 199 -19.04 1.71 16.07
CA GLN A 199 -18.21 1.12 15.03
C GLN A 199 -18.64 -0.31 14.65
N ASP A 200 -18.91 -1.18 15.63
CA ASP A 200 -19.31 -2.57 15.38
C ASP A 200 -20.71 -2.66 14.74
N ALA A 201 -21.57 -1.70 15.05
CA ALA A 201 -22.91 -1.56 14.47
C ALA A 201 -22.90 -0.92 13.06
N GLY A 202 -21.72 -0.51 12.55
CA GLY A 202 -21.60 0.09 11.22
C GLY A 202 -22.23 1.48 11.09
N LEU A 203 -22.38 2.21 12.20
CA LEU A 203 -22.99 3.53 12.21
C LEU A 203 -22.03 4.61 11.70
N TYR A 204 -22.54 5.56 10.91
CA TYR A 204 -21.74 6.60 10.26
C TYR A 204 -22.28 8.03 10.48
N GLN A 205 -21.47 9.02 10.11
CA GLN A 205 -21.76 10.44 10.31
C GLN A 205 -23.11 10.85 9.67
N GLY A 206 -23.97 11.47 10.47
CA GLY A 206 -25.26 12.01 10.05
C GLY A 206 -26.41 10.99 9.96
N GLN A 207 -26.18 9.75 10.41
CA GLN A 207 -27.18 8.67 10.36
C GLN A 207 -28.34 8.90 11.32
N VAL A 208 -29.55 8.51 10.90
CA VAL A 208 -30.78 8.71 11.67
C VAL A 208 -31.11 7.46 12.48
N LEU A 209 -31.19 7.60 13.81
CA LEU A 209 -31.62 6.58 14.75
C LEU A 209 -33.00 6.92 15.29
N VAL A 210 -33.87 5.93 15.30
CA VAL A 210 -35.25 6.04 15.76
C VAL A 210 -35.45 5.19 17.00
N ILE A 211 -35.97 5.79 18.08
CA ILE A 211 -36.40 5.05 19.26
C ILE A 211 -37.90 4.80 19.19
N GLU A 212 -38.29 3.53 19.32
CA GLU A 212 -39.67 3.07 19.34
C GLU A 212 -40.02 2.63 20.76
N GLN A 213 -41.18 3.08 21.27
CA GLN A 213 -41.71 2.67 22.57
C GLN A 213 -42.79 1.60 22.38
N LYS A 214 -42.84 0.63 23.29
CA LYS A 214 -43.94 -0.35 23.32
C LYS A 214 -45.23 0.30 23.82
N ASN A 215 -46.35 0.00 23.15
CA ASN A 215 -47.67 0.50 23.53
C ASN A 215 -48.19 -0.16 24.81
N GLU A 216 -49.16 0.47 25.48
CA GLU A 216 -49.79 -0.05 26.72
C GLU A 216 -50.56 -1.37 26.49
N ASP A 217 -50.96 -1.66 25.24
CA ASP A 217 -51.62 -2.91 24.83
C ASP A 217 -50.63 -4.06 24.57
N GLY A 218 -49.32 -3.83 24.77
CA GLY A 218 -48.25 -4.79 24.54
C GLY A 218 -47.83 -4.96 23.08
N SER A 219 -48.46 -4.23 22.14
CA SER A 219 -48.10 -4.24 20.72
C SER A 219 -46.95 -3.28 20.41
N TRP A 220 -46.22 -3.58 19.33
CA TRP A 220 -45.19 -2.69 18.79
C TRP A 220 -45.78 -1.92 17.60
N PRO A 221 -45.61 -0.58 17.53
CA PRO A 221 -46.07 0.24 16.41
C PRO A 221 -45.70 -0.32 15.02
N ARG A 222 -44.51 -0.94 14.88
CA ARG A 222 -44.03 -1.53 13.61
C ARG A 222 -44.38 -2.99 13.37
N GLY A 223 -45.18 -3.62 14.23
CA GLY A 223 -45.61 -5.02 14.09
C GLY A 223 -44.47 -6.04 14.33
N SER A 224 -44.79 -7.18 14.95
CA SER A 224 -43.81 -8.23 15.21
C SER A 224 -43.62 -9.13 13.98
N THR A 225 -42.58 -8.92 13.18
CA THR A 225 -42.13 -9.91 12.18
C THR A 225 -40.95 -10.72 12.74
N LEU A 226 -41.28 -11.72 13.57
CA LEU A 226 -40.46 -12.93 13.69
C LEU A 226 -40.90 -13.88 12.57
N SER A 227 -40.15 -13.93 11.48
CA SER A 227 -40.34 -14.94 10.42
C SER A 227 -39.33 -16.07 10.61
N PHE A 228 -39.75 -17.06 11.39
CA PHE A 228 -39.18 -18.40 11.55
C PHE A 228 -40.44 -19.29 11.49
N TYR A 229 -40.68 -20.22 10.56
CA TYR A 229 -39.89 -21.39 10.21
C TYR A 229 -40.44 -22.02 8.91
N SER A 230 -39.56 -22.74 8.21
CA SER A 230 -39.80 -23.98 7.42
C SER A 230 -41.12 -24.20 6.67
N CYS A 231 -40.98 -24.34 5.35
CA CYS A 231 -41.71 -25.19 4.39
C CYS A 231 -43.12 -25.71 4.78
N PHE A 232 -44.13 -25.41 3.96
CA PHE A 232 -44.98 -26.44 3.34
C PHE A 232 -45.65 -25.92 2.05
N PHE A 233 -45.73 -26.83 1.08
CA PHE A 233 -46.40 -26.75 -0.21
C PHE A 233 -47.89 -26.38 -0.12
N ASN A 234 -48.35 -25.49 -1.01
CA ASN A 234 -49.39 -25.68 -2.05
C ASN A 234 -50.20 -24.39 -2.35
N LYS A 235 -50.31 -24.10 -3.64
CA LYS A 235 -51.24 -23.16 -4.31
C LYS A 235 -52.68 -23.75 -4.34
N PRO A 236 -53.70 -23.08 -4.92
CA PRO A 236 -54.10 -21.64 -4.88
C PRO A 236 -55.65 -21.45 -4.82
N SER A 237 -56.16 -20.24 -4.56
CA SER A 237 -57.48 -19.73 -5.06
C SER A 237 -57.75 -18.29 -4.55
N ILE A 238 -57.84 -17.26 -5.42
CA ILE A 238 -59.02 -16.70 -6.13
C ILE A 238 -59.74 -15.54 -5.39
N SER A 239 -59.99 -14.46 -6.17
CA SER A 239 -60.99 -13.37 -6.08
C SER A 239 -60.85 -12.29 -4.99
N VAL A 240 -60.59 -11.01 -5.32
CA VAL A 240 -61.43 -9.93 -5.95
C VAL A 240 -62.30 -9.17 -4.93
N PHE A 241 -61.99 -7.88 -4.70
CA PHE A 241 -62.85 -6.67 -4.72
C PHE A 241 -62.01 -5.47 -4.19
N SER A 242 -61.73 -4.38 -4.95
CA SER A 242 -62.59 -3.18 -5.17
C SER A 242 -63.00 -2.52 -3.84
N SER A 243 -62.80 -1.24 -3.52
CA SER A 243 -62.85 -0.01 -4.33
C SER A 243 -62.62 1.24 -3.46
N LEU A 244 -62.08 2.30 -4.10
CA LEU A 244 -62.32 3.75 -3.95
C LEU A 244 -62.31 4.47 -2.58
N CYS A 245 -61.58 5.59 -2.52
CA CYS A 245 -62.13 6.95 -2.35
C CYS A 245 -61.17 8.01 -2.95
N SER A 246 -61.74 9.01 -3.61
CA SER A 246 -61.10 10.16 -4.27
C SER A 246 -61.76 11.44 -3.76
N VAL A 247 -61.01 12.47 -3.34
CA VAL A 247 -61.49 13.88 -3.32
C VAL A 247 -60.34 14.90 -3.45
N LYS A 248 -60.29 15.51 -4.65
CA LYS A 248 -60.15 16.93 -5.08
C LYS A 248 -59.11 17.94 -4.51
N ASN A 249 -58.48 18.61 -5.49
CA ASN A 249 -57.74 19.88 -5.52
C ASN A 249 -58.40 21.08 -4.82
N SER A 250 -57.56 21.96 -4.27
CA SER A 250 -57.72 23.42 -4.36
C SER A 250 -56.35 24.12 -4.44
N SER A 251 -56.29 25.13 -5.31
CA SER A 251 -55.13 25.94 -5.68
C SER A 251 -55.13 27.28 -4.94
N TYR A 252 -53.99 27.68 -4.36
CA TYR A 252 -53.65 29.09 -4.10
C TYR A 252 -52.16 29.31 -4.38
N GLY A 253 -51.84 30.49 -4.93
CA GLY A 253 -50.62 30.78 -5.68
C GLY A 253 -49.34 31.13 -4.91
N LEU A 254 -48.29 31.24 -5.74
CA LEU A 254 -46.87 31.61 -5.58
C LEU A 254 -46.54 32.82 -4.65
N PRO A 255 -45.30 32.93 -4.11
CA PRO A 255 -44.15 33.39 -4.91
C PRO A 255 -42.84 32.58 -4.79
N SER A 256 -42.14 32.60 -5.92
CA SER A 256 -40.79 32.11 -6.22
C SER A 256 -39.73 32.99 -5.55
N TYR A 257 -38.72 32.37 -4.94
CA TYR A 257 -37.47 33.03 -4.55
C TYR A 257 -36.30 32.40 -5.31
N HIS A 258 -35.59 33.25 -6.05
CA HIS A 258 -34.36 32.97 -6.79
C HIS A 258 -33.19 32.62 -5.85
N PRO A 259 -32.25 31.75 -6.25
CA PRO A 259 -30.88 31.80 -5.75
C PRO A 259 -30.05 32.75 -6.61
N TYR A 260 -29.37 33.67 -5.94
CA TYR A 260 -28.49 34.68 -6.52
C TYR A 260 -27.33 34.08 -7.32
N SER A 261 -27.19 34.58 -8.54
CA SER A 261 -25.96 34.59 -9.32
C SER A 261 -24.97 35.55 -8.67
N ASN A 262 -23.70 35.14 -8.55
CA ASN A 262 -22.56 36.06 -8.44
C ASN A 262 -21.57 35.72 -9.55
N SER A 263 -21.71 36.47 -10.65
CA SER A 263 -20.76 36.59 -11.74
C SER A 263 -19.59 37.49 -11.31
N TYR A 264 -18.37 36.97 -11.32
CA TYR A 264 -17.19 37.78 -11.60
C TYR A 264 -16.73 37.41 -13.01
N ASP A 265 -17.09 38.31 -13.93
CA ASP A 265 -16.72 38.32 -15.33
C ASP A 265 -15.26 38.80 -15.43
N TYR A 266 -14.37 37.94 -15.94
CA TYR A 266 -13.13 38.37 -16.57
C TYR A 266 -13.22 37.94 -18.03
N SER A 267 -13.14 38.94 -18.89
CA SER A 267 -13.28 38.89 -20.33
C SER A 267 -12.43 37.81 -21.01
N ASP A 268 -13.16 36.95 -21.72
CA ASP A 268 -12.86 36.23 -22.96
C ASP A 268 -11.47 36.44 -23.61
N GLN A 269 -10.70 35.35 -23.70
CA GLN A 269 -9.94 34.96 -24.88
C GLN A 269 -9.89 33.42 -24.97
N SER A 270 -10.82 32.85 -25.73
CA SER A 270 -10.66 31.63 -26.55
C SER A 270 -9.66 30.57 -26.02
N ARG A 271 -10.09 29.67 -25.13
CA ARG A 271 -9.46 28.36 -24.98
C ARG A 271 -10.41 27.29 -25.51
N GLN A 272 -9.93 26.56 -26.49
CA GLN A 272 -10.58 25.43 -27.15
C GLN A 272 -11.22 24.51 -26.11
N SER A 273 -12.42 24.00 -26.42
CA SER A 273 -13.02 22.84 -25.74
C SER A 273 -11.92 21.85 -25.34
N GLU A 274 -11.66 21.71 -24.03
CA GLU A 274 -10.75 20.67 -23.55
C GLU A 274 -11.35 19.32 -24.00
N ARG A 275 -10.52 18.50 -24.65
CA ARG A 275 -10.99 17.31 -25.37
C ARG A 275 -11.32 16.20 -24.38
N SER A 276 -12.38 15.44 -24.69
CA SER A 276 -12.80 14.29 -23.87
C SER A 276 -11.66 13.30 -23.64
N GLY A 277 -11.49 12.86 -22.39
CA GLY A 277 -10.46 11.90 -21.99
C GLY A 277 -9.09 12.51 -21.69
N LEU A 278 -8.88 13.83 -21.89
CA LEU A 278 -7.66 14.53 -21.53
C LEU A 278 -7.77 15.22 -20.16
N SER A 279 -8.14 14.44 -19.14
CA SER A 279 -8.34 14.93 -17.78
C SER A 279 -7.42 14.20 -16.79
N GLY A 280 -6.69 14.95 -15.97
CA GLY A 280 -5.82 14.43 -14.92
C GLY A 280 -6.58 13.98 -13.67
N LEU A 281 -5.89 13.33 -12.74
CA LEU A 281 -6.41 12.92 -11.44
C LEU A 281 -5.56 13.47 -10.30
N SER A 282 -6.15 14.29 -9.42
CA SER A 282 -5.43 14.85 -8.27
C SER A 282 -4.92 13.75 -7.33
N ASN A 283 -3.67 13.87 -6.88
CA ASN A 283 -3.12 13.00 -5.85
C ASN A 283 -3.71 13.34 -4.46
N LEU A 284 -4.25 12.33 -3.78
CA LEU A 284 -4.83 12.42 -2.44
C LEU A 284 -3.86 11.99 -1.33
N GLY A 285 -2.55 11.90 -1.64
CA GLY A 285 -1.48 11.44 -0.76
C GLY A 285 -1.05 10.01 -1.09
N ASN A 286 0.10 9.84 -1.75
CA ASN A 286 0.60 8.52 -2.21
C ASN A 286 -0.42 7.70 -3.01
N THR A 287 -1.34 8.36 -3.73
CA THR A 287 -2.39 7.71 -4.54
C THR A 287 -2.08 7.67 -6.03
N CYS A 288 -0.87 8.03 -6.46
CA CYS A 288 -0.46 8.00 -7.86
C CYS A 288 -0.58 6.59 -8.48
N PHE A 289 -0.42 5.52 -7.70
CA PHE A 289 -0.66 4.14 -8.14
C PHE A 289 -2.11 3.93 -8.63
N MET A 290 -3.07 4.57 -7.95
CA MET A 290 -4.49 4.54 -8.30
C MET A 290 -4.77 5.38 -9.54
N ASN A 291 -4.19 6.57 -9.60
CA ASN A 291 -4.33 7.46 -10.75
C ASN A 291 -3.83 6.78 -12.02
N SER A 292 -2.63 6.17 -11.99
CA SER A 292 -2.07 5.46 -13.13
C SER A 292 -2.96 4.30 -13.60
N ALA A 293 -3.45 3.46 -12.68
CA ALA A 293 -4.32 2.34 -13.00
C ALA A 293 -5.66 2.81 -13.63
N VAL A 294 -6.28 3.86 -13.06
CA VAL A 294 -7.52 4.43 -13.59
C VAL A 294 -7.30 5.06 -14.96
N GLN A 295 -6.20 5.78 -15.19
CA GLN A 295 -5.90 6.36 -16.50
C GLN A 295 -5.69 5.29 -17.58
N CYS A 296 -5.06 4.18 -17.22
CA CYS A 296 -4.94 3.01 -18.09
C CYS A 296 -6.31 2.43 -18.46
N LEU A 297 -7.18 2.18 -17.47
CA LEU A 297 -8.52 1.63 -17.71
C LEU A 297 -9.45 2.60 -18.46
N SER A 298 -9.34 3.90 -18.17
CA SER A 298 -10.13 4.98 -18.80
C SER A 298 -9.89 5.09 -20.30
N ASN A 299 -8.71 4.74 -20.79
CA ASN A 299 -8.37 4.80 -22.21
C ASN A 299 -8.63 3.47 -22.95
N ILE A 300 -9.34 2.52 -22.35
CA ILE A 300 -9.78 1.29 -23.01
C ILE A 300 -11.11 1.56 -23.73
N PRO A 301 -11.14 1.65 -25.07
CA PRO A 301 -12.34 2.07 -25.78
C PRO A 301 -13.59 1.23 -25.48
N PRO A 302 -13.56 -0.12 -25.51
CA PRO A 302 -14.78 -0.91 -25.27
C PRO A 302 -15.32 -0.77 -23.85
N LEU A 303 -14.46 -0.58 -22.85
CA LEU A 303 -14.86 -0.41 -21.46
C LEU A 303 -15.43 0.99 -21.21
N THR A 304 -14.75 2.02 -21.68
CA THR A 304 -15.18 3.41 -21.51
C THR A 304 -16.48 3.69 -22.24
N ASP A 305 -16.64 3.21 -23.47
CA ASP A 305 -17.88 3.34 -24.23
C ASP A 305 -19.07 2.68 -23.52
N TYR A 306 -18.84 1.56 -22.83
CA TYR A 306 -19.88 0.87 -22.08
C TYR A 306 -20.42 1.71 -20.91
N PHE A 307 -19.53 2.39 -20.17
CA PHE A 307 -19.94 3.29 -19.08
C PHE A 307 -20.52 4.62 -19.58
N LEU A 308 -19.99 5.18 -20.67
CA LEU A 308 -20.51 6.42 -21.26
C LEU A 308 -21.90 6.25 -21.89
N LYS A 309 -22.23 5.06 -22.38
CA LYS A 309 -23.55 4.71 -22.94
C LYS A 309 -24.54 4.21 -21.88
N ASP A 310 -24.22 4.32 -20.60
CA ASP A 310 -25.05 3.91 -19.46
C ASP A 310 -25.48 2.42 -19.43
N LYS A 311 -24.83 1.55 -20.22
CA LYS A 311 -25.17 0.11 -20.29
C LYS A 311 -24.99 -0.61 -18.96
N TYR A 312 -24.07 -0.14 -18.11
CA TYR A 312 -23.79 -0.70 -16.78
C TYR A 312 -24.99 -0.64 -15.82
N THR A 313 -25.96 0.25 -16.07
CA THR A 313 -27.11 0.43 -15.19
C THR A 313 -28.06 -0.78 -15.21
N GLU A 314 -28.18 -1.44 -16.36
CA GLU A 314 -29.04 -2.62 -16.54
C GLU A 314 -28.36 -3.92 -16.04
N GLU A 315 -27.03 -3.97 -16.09
CA GLU A 315 -26.24 -5.15 -15.72
C GLU A 315 -25.79 -5.16 -14.25
N LEU A 316 -26.08 -4.09 -13.50
CA LEU A 316 -25.70 -3.92 -12.10
C LEU A 316 -26.23 -5.04 -11.19
N ASN A 317 -25.33 -5.67 -10.44
CA ASN A 317 -25.62 -6.80 -9.57
C ASN A 317 -25.38 -6.50 -8.10
N GLU A 318 -26.42 -5.96 -7.44
CA GLU A 318 -26.37 -5.56 -6.04
C GLU A 318 -26.45 -6.76 -5.06
N ASP A 319 -27.00 -7.89 -5.50
CA ASP A 319 -27.24 -9.08 -4.68
C ASP A 319 -26.09 -10.11 -4.73
N ASN A 320 -25.06 -9.86 -5.54
CA ASN A 320 -23.96 -10.80 -5.71
C ASN A 320 -23.16 -10.94 -4.40
N PRO A 321 -23.08 -12.14 -3.79
CA PRO A 321 -22.34 -12.33 -2.54
C PRO A 321 -20.83 -12.08 -2.66
N LEU A 322 -20.29 -12.09 -3.88
CA LEU A 322 -18.88 -11.81 -4.17
C LEU A 322 -18.65 -10.37 -4.66
N GLY A 323 -19.71 -9.60 -4.92
CA GLY A 323 -19.64 -8.21 -5.37
C GLY A 323 -19.59 -7.21 -4.22
N MET A 324 -19.52 -5.92 -4.59
CA MET A 324 -19.48 -4.79 -3.68
C MET A 324 -20.80 -4.01 -3.72
N LYS A 325 -21.92 -4.72 -3.85
CA LYS A 325 -23.29 -4.17 -3.96
C LYS A 325 -23.46 -3.18 -5.12
N GLY A 326 -22.62 -3.27 -6.15
CA GLY A 326 -22.63 -2.31 -7.25
C GLY A 326 -21.98 -0.96 -6.95
N GLU A 327 -21.45 -0.75 -5.74
CA GLU A 327 -20.91 0.56 -5.33
C GLU A 327 -19.61 0.91 -6.07
N ILE A 328 -18.75 -0.08 -6.35
CA ILE A 328 -17.50 0.13 -7.09
C ILE A 328 -17.80 0.46 -8.54
N ALA A 329 -18.69 -0.31 -9.18
CA ALA A 329 -19.12 -0.02 -10.56
C ALA A 329 -19.76 1.37 -10.71
N LYS A 330 -20.62 1.78 -9.76
CA LYS A 330 -21.25 3.12 -9.75
C LYS A 330 -20.21 4.23 -9.59
N ALA A 331 -19.28 4.08 -8.63
CA ALA A 331 -18.24 5.08 -8.38
C ALA A 331 -17.25 5.19 -9.56
N TYR A 332 -16.90 4.06 -10.19
CA TYR A 332 -16.06 4.03 -11.38
C TYR A 332 -16.76 4.68 -12.57
N ALA A 333 -18.03 4.35 -12.82
CA ALA A 333 -18.81 4.93 -13.92
C ALA A 333 -18.91 6.46 -13.81
N GLU A 334 -19.17 6.99 -12.62
CA GLU A 334 -19.23 8.42 -12.38
C GLU A 334 -17.87 9.10 -12.64
N LEU A 335 -16.78 8.47 -12.21
CA LEU A 335 -15.43 8.98 -12.47
C LEU A 335 -15.11 9.00 -13.98
N ILE A 336 -15.42 7.93 -14.71
CA ILE A 336 -15.22 7.86 -16.17
C ILE A 336 -16.04 8.94 -16.89
N LYS A 337 -17.30 9.14 -16.51
CA LYS A 337 -18.13 10.22 -17.08
C LYS A 337 -17.52 11.60 -16.85
N GLN A 338 -16.95 11.85 -15.68
CA GLN A 338 -16.28 13.12 -15.39
C GLN A 338 -15.02 13.31 -16.25
N LEU A 339 -14.16 12.28 -16.35
CA LEU A 339 -12.93 12.32 -17.15
C LEU A 339 -13.20 12.51 -18.66
N TRP A 340 -14.29 11.94 -19.18
CA TRP A 340 -14.66 12.02 -20.59
C TRP A 340 -15.69 13.11 -20.91
N SER A 341 -16.09 13.92 -19.92
CA SER A 341 -17.05 15.02 -20.12
C SER A 341 -16.50 16.20 -20.92
N GLY A 342 -15.16 16.35 -20.99
CA GLY A 342 -14.50 17.50 -21.61
C GLY A 342 -14.64 18.81 -20.82
N LYS A 343 -15.17 18.76 -19.59
CA LYS A 343 -15.41 19.95 -18.75
C LYS A 343 -14.29 20.28 -17.78
N TYR A 344 -13.43 19.31 -17.48
CA TYR A 344 -12.44 19.39 -16.41
C TYR A 344 -11.06 18.99 -16.92
N SER A 345 -10.07 19.86 -16.68
CA SER A 345 -8.66 19.53 -16.92
C SER A 345 -8.11 18.49 -15.94
N TYR A 346 -8.67 18.43 -14.73
CA TYR A 346 -8.40 17.38 -13.76
C TYR A 346 -9.60 17.14 -12.82
N VAL A 347 -9.70 15.93 -12.29
CA VAL A 347 -10.74 15.50 -11.35
C VAL A 347 -10.10 15.02 -10.06
N THR A 348 -10.77 15.22 -8.92
CA THR A 348 -10.29 14.70 -7.63
C THR A 348 -11.11 13.46 -7.23
N PRO A 349 -10.55 12.24 -7.31
CA PRO A 349 -11.32 10.99 -7.18
C PRO A 349 -11.62 10.59 -5.72
N ARG A 350 -12.09 11.53 -4.88
CA ARG A 350 -12.39 11.26 -3.45
C ARG A 350 -13.49 10.19 -3.26
N PRO A 351 -14.64 10.24 -3.97
CA PRO A 351 -15.69 9.24 -3.79
C PRO A 351 -15.19 7.84 -4.17
N PHE A 352 -14.49 7.73 -5.30
CA PHE A 352 -13.90 6.48 -5.77
C PHE A 352 -12.87 5.92 -4.77
N LYS A 353 -11.93 6.74 -4.30
CA LYS A 353 -10.95 6.31 -3.28
C LYS A 353 -11.63 5.82 -2.00
N THR A 354 -12.69 6.48 -1.58
CA THR A 354 -13.43 6.11 -0.37
C THR A 354 -14.07 4.74 -0.51
N GLN A 355 -14.67 4.45 -1.67
CA GLN A 355 -15.25 3.13 -1.93
C GLN A 355 -14.18 2.04 -2.04
N VAL A 356 -13.09 2.30 -2.77
CA VAL A 356 -11.96 1.36 -2.85
C VAL A 356 -11.43 1.04 -1.44
N GLY A 357 -11.19 2.06 -0.60
CA GLY A 357 -10.70 1.85 0.76
C GLY A 357 -11.71 1.18 1.71
N ARG A 358 -13.01 1.24 1.41
CA ARG A 358 -14.07 0.56 2.18
C ARG A 358 -14.07 -0.94 1.93
N PHE A 359 -13.99 -1.36 0.67
CA PHE A 359 -14.05 -2.78 0.27
C PHE A 359 -12.68 -3.45 0.24
N ALA A 360 -11.60 -2.68 0.06
CA ALA A 360 -10.23 -3.13 0.12
C ALA A 360 -9.41 -2.24 1.09
N PRO A 361 -9.46 -2.54 2.41
CA PRO A 361 -8.79 -1.74 3.43
C PRO A 361 -7.28 -1.59 3.25
N GLN A 362 -6.61 -2.49 2.52
CA GLN A 362 -5.20 -2.36 2.17
C GLN A 362 -4.90 -1.07 1.39
N PHE A 363 -5.87 -0.55 0.63
CA PHE A 363 -5.76 0.71 -0.13
C PHE A 363 -6.34 1.91 0.64
N SER A 364 -6.75 1.74 1.90
CA SER A 364 -7.32 2.84 2.70
C SER A 364 -6.26 3.81 3.24
N GLY A 365 -5.04 3.33 3.45
CA GLY A 365 -3.90 4.11 3.95
C GLY A 365 -3.25 5.01 2.88
N TYR A 366 -2.23 5.76 3.30
CA TYR A 366 -1.40 6.62 2.45
C TYR A 366 0.00 6.03 2.26
N GLN A 367 0.14 4.71 2.40
CA GLN A 367 1.38 4.03 2.02
C GLN A 367 1.40 3.86 0.51
N GLN A 368 2.59 3.81 -0.08
CA GLN A 368 2.71 3.45 -1.49
C GLN A 368 2.29 1.99 -1.70
N GLN A 369 1.50 1.77 -2.74
CA GLN A 369 0.96 0.46 -3.09
C GLN A 369 1.34 0.08 -4.52
N ASP A 370 1.15 -1.20 -4.86
CA ASP A 370 1.35 -1.69 -6.22
C ASP A 370 0.13 -1.35 -7.09
N SER A 371 0.37 -0.64 -8.20
CA SER A 371 -0.69 -0.31 -9.17
C SER A 371 -1.34 -1.56 -9.76
N HIS A 372 -0.59 -2.67 -9.90
CA HIS A 372 -1.12 -3.92 -10.42
C HIS A 372 -2.07 -4.60 -9.42
N GLU A 373 -1.77 -4.55 -8.12
CA GLU A 373 -2.66 -5.11 -7.10
C GLU A 373 -4.02 -4.39 -7.10
N LEU A 374 -4.00 -3.07 -7.22
CA LEU A 374 -5.23 -2.29 -7.38
C LEU A 374 -5.93 -2.64 -8.71
N LEU A 375 -5.20 -2.76 -9.82
CA LEU A 375 -5.79 -3.11 -11.11
C LEU A 375 -6.51 -4.46 -11.05
N ALA A 376 -5.89 -5.46 -10.42
CA ALA A 376 -6.50 -6.78 -10.22
C ALA A 376 -7.77 -6.69 -9.36
N PHE A 377 -7.73 -5.91 -8.26
CA PHE A 377 -8.91 -5.65 -7.43
C PHE A 377 -10.04 -4.96 -8.21
N LEU A 378 -9.71 -3.97 -9.05
CA LEU A 378 -10.71 -3.26 -9.85
C LEU A 378 -11.32 -4.13 -10.94
N LEU A 379 -10.53 -4.95 -11.62
CA LEU A 379 -11.05 -5.89 -12.63
C LEU A 379 -12.00 -6.92 -12.00
N ASP A 380 -11.63 -7.48 -10.85
CA ASP A 380 -12.47 -8.42 -10.10
C ASP A 380 -13.73 -7.75 -9.55
N GLY A 381 -13.59 -6.57 -8.92
CA GLY A 381 -14.72 -5.84 -8.36
C GLY A 381 -15.72 -5.35 -9.42
N LEU A 382 -15.23 -4.83 -10.55
CA LEU A 382 -16.09 -4.46 -11.68
C LEU A 382 -16.73 -5.70 -12.32
N HIS A 383 -16.02 -6.84 -12.37
CA HIS A 383 -16.57 -8.08 -12.87
C HIS A 383 -17.76 -8.54 -12.02
N GLU A 384 -17.58 -8.60 -10.70
CA GLU A 384 -18.59 -9.10 -9.78
C GLU A 384 -19.79 -8.15 -9.63
N ASP A 385 -19.55 -6.83 -9.64
CA ASP A 385 -20.63 -5.81 -9.61
C ASP A 385 -21.45 -5.79 -10.91
N LEU A 386 -20.91 -6.26 -12.04
CA LEU A 386 -21.56 -6.27 -13.35
C LEU A 386 -21.82 -7.70 -13.86
N ASN A 387 -21.78 -8.69 -12.97
CA ASN A 387 -21.99 -10.08 -13.36
C ASN A 387 -23.47 -10.32 -13.67
N ARG A 388 -23.77 -10.62 -14.94
CA ARG A 388 -25.09 -10.95 -15.47
C ARG A 388 -25.66 -12.20 -14.81
N ILE A 389 -24.80 -13.10 -14.30
CA ILE A 389 -25.21 -14.29 -13.56
C ILE A 389 -25.60 -13.94 -12.11
N ARG A 390 -26.90 -13.88 -11.83
CA ARG A 390 -27.43 -13.58 -10.49
C ARG A 390 -27.21 -14.70 -9.47
N LYS A 391 -27.33 -15.96 -9.91
CA LYS A 391 -27.17 -17.13 -9.03
C LYS A 391 -26.13 -18.08 -9.62
N LYS A 392 -24.92 -18.03 -9.06
CA LYS A 392 -23.80 -18.86 -9.52
C LYS A 392 -24.07 -20.34 -9.20
N PRO A 393 -24.18 -21.23 -10.20
CA PRO A 393 -24.28 -22.66 -9.94
C PRO A 393 -22.95 -23.19 -9.40
N TYR A 394 -23.01 -24.19 -8.51
CA TYR A 394 -21.84 -24.95 -8.12
C TYR A 394 -21.43 -25.86 -9.28
N ILE A 395 -20.21 -25.71 -9.77
CA ILE A 395 -19.65 -26.52 -10.85
C ILE A 395 -18.37 -27.17 -10.33
N GLN A 396 -18.33 -28.50 -10.37
CA GLN A 396 -17.13 -29.25 -10.05
C GLN A 396 -16.22 -29.29 -11.28
N LEU A 397 -15.04 -28.68 -11.16
CA LEU A 397 -14.02 -28.72 -12.21
C LEU A 397 -13.50 -30.16 -12.36
N LYS A 398 -13.38 -30.60 -13.62
CA LYS A 398 -12.90 -31.94 -13.97
C LYS A 398 -11.53 -31.83 -14.65
N ASP A 399 -10.64 -32.75 -14.28
CA ASP A 399 -9.36 -32.95 -14.97
C ASP A 399 -9.61 -33.41 -16.42
N ALA A 400 -8.67 -33.15 -17.33
CA ALA A 400 -8.79 -33.54 -18.73
C ALA A 400 -8.97 -35.06 -18.89
N ASN A 401 -8.34 -35.86 -18.02
CA ASN A 401 -8.39 -37.34 -18.02
C ASN A 401 -8.13 -37.97 -19.40
N GLY A 402 -7.23 -37.38 -20.19
CA GLY A 402 -6.85 -37.87 -21.53
C GLY A 402 -7.80 -37.47 -22.66
N ARG A 403 -8.82 -36.65 -22.39
CA ARG A 403 -9.67 -36.07 -23.45
C ARG A 403 -8.89 -35.05 -24.29
N PRO A 404 -9.29 -34.81 -25.55
CA PRO A 404 -8.64 -33.80 -26.38
C PRO A 404 -8.72 -32.40 -25.76
N ASP A 405 -7.62 -31.65 -25.82
CA ASP A 405 -7.50 -30.30 -25.25
C ASP A 405 -8.65 -29.37 -25.66
N LYS A 406 -9.05 -29.39 -26.94
CA LYS A 406 -10.15 -28.57 -27.46
C LYS A 406 -11.46 -28.79 -26.71
N VAL A 407 -11.83 -30.04 -26.44
CA VAL A 407 -13.08 -30.39 -25.75
C VAL A 407 -13.04 -29.95 -24.30
N VAL A 408 -11.89 -30.11 -23.63
CA VAL A 408 -11.73 -29.72 -22.22
C VAL A 408 -11.70 -28.19 -22.08
N ALA A 409 -11.07 -27.49 -23.03
CA ALA A 409 -11.04 -26.04 -23.07
C ALA A 409 -12.44 -25.44 -23.31
N GLU A 410 -13.19 -25.97 -24.27
CA GLU A 410 -14.59 -25.57 -24.52
C GLU A 410 -15.46 -25.80 -23.28
N GLU A 411 -15.37 -26.98 -22.65
CA GLU A 411 -16.10 -27.27 -21.39
C GLU A 411 -15.70 -26.30 -20.26
N ALA A 412 -14.40 -26.02 -20.11
CA ALA A 412 -13.91 -25.11 -19.08
C ALA A 412 -14.42 -23.68 -19.31
N TRP A 413 -14.42 -23.21 -20.56
CA TRP A 413 -14.93 -21.89 -20.92
C TRP A 413 -16.44 -21.79 -20.71
N GLU A 414 -17.22 -22.78 -21.15
CA GLU A 414 -18.66 -22.82 -20.89
C GLU A 414 -18.98 -22.81 -19.38
N ASN A 415 -18.21 -23.56 -18.59
CA ASN A 415 -18.37 -23.59 -17.14
C ASN A 415 -17.99 -22.26 -16.49
N HIS A 416 -17.00 -21.56 -17.03
CA HIS A 416 -16.64 -20.21 -16.61
C HIS A 416 -17.79 -19.23 -16.91
N ILE A 417 -18.30 -19.19 -18.14
CA ILE A 417 -19.40 -18.30 -18.54
C ILE A 417 -20.70 -18.57 -17.75
N LYS A 418 -21.01 -19.83 -17.43
CA LYS A 418 -22.17 -20.18 -16.57
C LYS A 418 -22.13 -19.55 -15.18
N ARG A 419 -20.96 -19.11 -14.70
CA ARG A 419 -20.77 -18.48 -13.38
C ARG A 419 -20.37 -17.01 -13.48
N ASN A 420 -19.69 -16.64 -14.56
CA ASN A 420 -18.99 -15.39 -14.73
C ASN A 420 -19.28 -14.86 -16.14
N ASP A 421 -20.27 -13.98 -16.25
CA ASP A 421 -20.66 -13.34 -17.51
C ASP A 421 -20.79 -11.83 -17.26
N SER A 422 -19.86 -11.05 -17.78
CA SER A 422 -19.88 -9.58 -17.64
C SER A 422 -19.04 -8.93 -18.72
N ILE A 423 -19.15 -7.61 -18.84
CA ILE A 423 -18.31 -6.81 -19.74
C ILE A 423 -16.80 -7.00 -19.50
N ILE A 424 -16.39 -7.31 -18.27
CA ILE A 424 -14.99 -7.59 -17.95
C ILE A 424 -14.55 -8.94 -18.53
N VAL A 425 -15.42 -9.94 -18.52
CA VAL A 425 -15.16 -11.24 -19.15
C VAL A 425 -15.05 -11.06 -20.66
N ASP A 426 -15.96 -10.30 -21.25
CA ASP A 426 -16.00 -10.02 -22.69
C ASP A 426 -14.70 -9.35 -23.19
N ILE A 427 -14.11 -8.47 -22.38
CA ILE A 427 -12.97 -7.63 -22.77
C ILE A 427 -11.62 -8.23 -22.38
N PHE A 428 -11.50 -8.79 -21.17
CA PHE A 428 -10.20 -9.12 -20.56
C PHE A 428 -9.95 -10.60 -20.34
N HIS A 429 -10.97 -11.47 -20.43
CA HIS A 429 -10.76 -12.88 -20.07
C HIS A 429 -10.21 -13.71 -21.22
N GLY A 430 -9.02 -14.30 -21.01
CA GLY A 430 -8.46 -15.36 -21.83
C GLY A 430 -8.47 -16.70 -21.09
N LEU A 431 -7.84 -17.71 -21.69
CA LEU A 431 -7.71 -19.06 -21.13
C LEU A 431 -6.27 -19.56 -21.27
N PHE A 432 -5.71 -20.08 -20.17
CA PHE A 432 -4.45 -20.82 -20.20
C PHE A 432 -4.67 -22.30 -19.92
N LYS A 433 -3.81 -23.15 -20.47
CA LYS A 433 -3.70 -24.57 -20.16
C LYS A 433 -2.64 -24.76 -19.08
N SER A 434 -3.06 -25.23 -17.91
CA SER A 434 -2.17 -25.61 -16.81
C SER A 434 -1.85 -27.10 -16.89
N THR A 435 -0.56 -27.42 -16.97
CA THR A 435 -0.07 -28.82 -16.90
C THR A 435 0.75 -29.01 -15.63
N LEU A 436 0.26 -29.87 -14.74
CA LEU A 436 0.91 -30.23 -13.48
C LEU A 436 1.40 -31.68 -13.55
N VAL A 437 2.67 -31.91 -13.20
CA VAL A 437 3.25 -33.26 -13.17
C VAL A 437 3.78 -33.58 -11.77
N CYS A 438 3.24 -34.65 -11.19
CA CYS A 438 3.68 -35.16 -9.89
C CYS A 438 5.07 -35.78 -9.97
N PRO A 439 6.04 -35.42 -9.10
CA PRO A 439 7.38 -36.02 -9.11
C PRO A 439 7.40 -37.45 -8.58
N VAL A 440 6.38 -37.86 -7.80
CA VAL A 440 6.32 -39.18 -7.15
C VAL A 440 5.61 -40.21 -8.03
N CYS A 441 4.35 -39.95 -8.39
CA CYS A 441 3.55 -40.90 -9.17
C CYS A 441 3.52 -40.62 -10.68
N SER A 442 4.21 -39.58 -11.15
CA SER A 442 4.20 -39.15 -12.56
C SER A 442 2.82 -38.87 -13.16
N LYS A 443 1.76 -38.70 -12.33
CA LYS A 443 0.44 -38.26 -12.80
C LYS A 443 0.57 -36.88 -13.44
N ILE A 444 0.03 -36.77 -14.64
CA ILE A 444 -0.16 -35.51 -15.37
C ILE A 444 -1.61 -35.07 -15.14
N SER A 445 -1.80 -33.87 -14.60
CA SER A 445 -3.09 -33.20 -14.49
C SER A 445 -3.11 -32.02 -15.43
N VAL A 446 -4.16 -31.91 -16.23
CA VAL A 446 -4.34 -30.83 -17.21
C VAL A 446 -5.66 -30.13 -16.93
N THR A 447 -5.58 -28.84 -16.66
CA THR A 447 -6.75 -27.96 -16.47
C THR A 447 -6.66 -26.77 -17.40
N PHE A 448 -7.81 -26.17 -17.69
CA PHE A 448 -7.91 -24.93 -18.45
C PHE A 448 -8.52 -23.89 -17.52
N ASP A 449 -7.78 -22.82 -17.27
CA ASP A 449 -8.16 -21.83 -16.26
C ASP A 449 -8.21 -20.43 -16.90
N PRO A 450 -9.25 -19.64 -16.58
CA PRO A 450 -9.40 -18.29 -17.12
C PRO A 450 -8.44 -17.31 -16.45
N PHE A 451 -8.05 -16.26 -17.18
CA PHE A 451 -7.22 -15.17 -16.67
C PHE A 451 -7.69 -13.82 -17.20
N CYS A 452 -7.50 -12.74 -16.43
CA CYS A 452 -7.81 -11.36 -16.86
C CYS A 452 -6.56 -10.51 -17.14
N TYR A 453 -5.37 -10.99 -16.78
CA TYR A 453 -4.06 -10.38 -17.06
C TYR A 453 -2.95 -11.43 -17.02
N LEU A 454 -1.79 -11.13 -17.62
CA LEU A 454 -0.59 -11.96 -17.57
C LEU A 454 0.46 -11.30 -16.68
N THR A 455 0.95 -11.99 -15.65
CA THR A 455 2.09 -11.54 -14.85
C THR A 455 3.36 -12.23 -15.33
N LEU A 456 4.16 -11.53 -16.12
CA LEU A 456 5.38 -12.07 -16.72
C LEU A 456 6.58 -11.94 -15.77
N PRO A 457 7.29 -13.04 -15.50
CA PRO A 457 8.55 -12.99 -14.77
C PRO A 457 9.63 -12.34 -15.64
N LEU A 458 10.51 -11.58 -15.01
CA LEU A 458 11.70 -11.04 -15.67
C LEU A 458 12.89 -11.96 -15.43
N PRO A 459 13.77 -12.17 -16.42
CA PRO A 459 15.00 -12.90 -16.20
C PRO A 459 15.83 -12.24 -15.10
N MET A 460 16.00 -12.94 -13.98
CA MET A 460 16.79 -12.44 -12.86
C MET A 460 18.27 -12.70 -13.09
N LYS A 461 19.11 -11.67 -12.89
CA LYS A 461 20.55 -11.88 -12.73
C LYS A 461 20.77 -12.75 -11.49
N LYS A 462 21.46 -13.88 -11.66
CA LYS A 462 21.79 -14.81 -10.56
C LYS A 462 22.82 -14.24 -9.58
N GLU A 463 23.47 -13.14 -9.96
CA GLU A 463 24.56 -12.50 -9.24
C GLU A 463 24.23 -11.04 -8.87
N ARG A 464 24.80 -10.55 -7.77
CA ARG A 464 24.76 -9.16 -7.29
C ARG A 464 26.18 -8.66 -7.02
N THR A 465 26.38 -7.34 -7.04
CA THR A 465 27.65 -6.74 -6.65
C THR A 465 27.61 -6.26 -5.21
N LEU A 466 28.69 -6.43 -4.46
CA LEU A 466 28.85 -5.92 -3.10
C LEU A 466 30.17 -5.17 -2.94
N GLU A 467 30.13 -4.09 -2.17
CA GLU A 467 31.32 -3.34 -1.78
C GLU A 467 31.71 -3.76 -0.36
N VAL A 468 32.97 -4.13 -0.17
CA VAL A 468 33.51 -4.59 1.11
C VAL A 468 34.86 -3.97 1.39
N TYR A 469 35.18 -3.78 2.66
CA TYR A 469 36.48 -3.28 3.12
C TYR A 469 37.30 -4.42 3.70
N LEU A 470 38.41 -4.78 3.07
CA LEU A 470 39.33 -5.79 3.59
C LEU A 470 40.37 -5.12 4.51
N VAL A 471 40.41 -5.54 5.77
CA VAL A 471 41.41 -5.17 6.76
C VAL A 471 42.42 -6.32 6.87
N ARG A 472 43.66 -6.06 6.43
CA ARG A 472 44.75 -7.05 6.45
C ARG A 472 45.27 -7.29 7.88
N LEU A 473 45.96 -8.41 8.06
CA LEU A 473 46.65 -8.71 9.32
C LEU A 473 47.85 -7.77 9.55
N ASP A 474 48.51 -7.35 8.47
CA ASP A 474 49.60 -6.39 8.49
C ASP A 474 49.11 -5.03 8.99
N PRO A 475 49.58 -4.55 10.16
CA PRO A 475 49.15 -3.29 10.73
C PRO A 475 49.59 -2.05 9.94
N LEU A 476 50.53 -2.18 8.99
CA LEU A 476 50.98 -1.10 8.10
C LEU A 476 50.21 -1.05 6.76
N ALA A 477 49.45 -2.09 6.44
CA ALA A 477 48.62 -2.12 5.24
C ALA A 477 47.31 -1.36 5.47
N LYS A 478 47.01 -0.42 4.57
CA LYS A 478 45.73 0.30 4.56
C LYS A 478 44.58 -0.67 4.30
N PRO A 479 43.40 -0.48 4.91
CA PRO A 479 42.21 -1.21 4.50
C PRO A 479 41.91 -0.89 3.02
N THR A 480 41.64 -1.94 2.25
CA THR A 480 41.40 -1.82 0.82
C THR A 480 39.94 -2.11 0.51
N GLN A 481 39.31 -1.23 -0.26
CA GLN A 481 37.93 -1.40 -0.72
C GLN A 481 37.90 -2.27 -1.99
N TYR A 482 37.04 -3.29 -1.99
CA TYR A 482 36.81 -4.21 -3.10
C TYR A 482 35.36 -4.19 -3.54
N LYS A 483 35.13 -4.25 -4.85
CA LYS A 483 33.84 -4.59 -5.44
C LYS A 483 33.82 -6.05 -5.86
N LEU A 484 32.92 -6.84 -5.28
CA LEU A 484 32.77 -8.27 -5.50
C LEU A 484 31.50 -8.55 -6.29
N THR A 485 31.54 -9.58 -7.15
CA THR A 485 30.32 -10.15 -7.77
C THR A 485 30.04 -11.50 -7.12
N VAL A 486 28.89 -11.63 -6.48
CA VAL A 486 28.51 -12.81 -5.68
C VAL A 486 27.10 -13.28 -6.05
N PRO A 487 26.73 -14.56 -5.83
CA PRO A 487 25.37 -15.02 -6.05
C PRO A 487 24.33 -14.25 -5.22
N LYS A 488 23.16 -13.93 -5.79
CA LYS A 488 22.04 -13.32 -5.05
C LYS A 488 21.51 -14.25 -3.95
N VAL A 489 21.46 -15.55 -4.26
CA VAL A 489 21.08 -16.61 -3.33
C VAL A 489 22.32 -17.46 -3.11
N GLY A 490 23.11 -17.09 -2.11
CA GLY A 490 24.36 -17.73 -1.75
C GLY A 490 24.70 -17.53 -0.29
N TYR A 491 25.86 -18.00 0.12
CA TYR A 491 26.33 -17.96 1.50
C TYR A 491 27.50 -17.00 1.67
N ILE A 492 27.77 -16.57 2.91
CA ILE A 492 28.92 -15.71 3.23
C ILE A 492 30.24 -16.37 2.79
N SER A 493 30.32 -17.70 2.74
CA SER A 493 31.43 -18.44 2.14
C SER A 493 31.71 -18.05 0.69
N ASP A 494 30.68 -17.76 -0.11
CA ASP A 494 30.82 -17.38 -1.52
C ASP A 494 31.44 -15.98 -1.65
N LEU A 495 31.12 -15.07 -0.72
CA LEU A 495 31.75 -13.76 -0.60
C LEU A 495 33.22 -13.88 -0.22
N CYS A 496 33.55 -14.69 0.79
CA CYS A 496 34.95 -14.93 1.18
C CYS A 496 35.75 -15.56 0.03
N THR A 497 35.15 -16.51 -0.70
CA THR A 497 35.79 -17.15 -1.87
C THR A 497 36.05 -16.13 -2.99
N SER A 498 35.07 -15.28 -3.28
CA SER A 498 35.19 -14.22 -4.30
C SER A 498 36.27 -13.19 -3.91
N LEU A 499 36.31 -12.79 -2.64
CA LEU A 499 37.35 -11.89 -2.12
C LEU A 499 38.73 -12.54 -2.08
N SER A 500 38.80 -13.85 -1.81
CA SER A 500 40.04 -14.62 -1.77
C SER A 500 40.76 -14.61 -3.12
N ILE A 501 40.00 -14.77 -4.21
CA ILE A 501 40.52 -14.72 -5.58
C ILE A 501 41.14 -13.35 -5.90
N LEU A 502 40.52 -12.25 -5.45
CA LEU A 502 41.01 -10.89 -5.74
C LEU A 502 42.13 -10.44 -4.81
N SER A 503 42.06 -10.77 -3.52
CA SER A 503 42.97 -10.25 -2.49
C SER A 503 44.17 -11.16 -2.19
N GLY A 504 44.15 -12.41 -2.65
CA GLY A 504 45.14 -13.44 -2.32
C GLY A 504 45.10 -13.95 -0.88
N VAL A 505 44.14 -13.48 -0.05
CA VAL A 505 43.93 -13.99 1.32
C VAL A 505 43.10 -15.25 1.26
N HIS A 506 43.45 -16.30 2.01
CA HIS A 506 42.64 -17.52 2.07
C HIS A 506 41.27 -17.26 2.74
N ALA A 507 40.20 -17.77 2.14
CA ALA A 507 38.82 -17.59 2.64
C ALA A 507 38.62 -18.03 4.10
N GLU A 508 39.37 -19.04 4.56
CA GLU A 508 39.31 -19.57 5.93
C GLU A 508 39.86 -18.60 7.00
N LYS A 509 40.68 -17.63 6.57
CA LYS A 509 41.27 -16.59 7.43
C LYS A 509 40.45 -15.30 7.42
N MET A 510 39.23 -15.31 6.88
CA MET A 510 38.38 -14.12 6.78
C MET A 510 37.24 -14.15 7.79
N ILE A 511 37.00 -13.01 8.44
CA ILE A 511 35.81 -12.78 9.27
C ILE A 511 35.05 -11.58 8.71
N VAL A 512 33.83 -11.84 8.27
CA VAL A 512 32.93 -10.82 7.72
C VAL A 512 32.11 -10.20 8.85
N THR A 513 32.09 -8.87 8.91
CA THR A 513 31.43 -8.10 9.96
C THR A 513 30.70 -6.89 9.39
N ASP A 514 29.64 -6.50 10.08
CA ASP A 514 28.93 -5.24 9.87
C ASP A 514 29.28 -4.30 11.05
N ILE A 515 29.82 -3.12 10.73
CA ILE A 515 30.24 -2.13 11.72
C ILE A 515 29.31 -0.92 11.64
N TYR A 516 28.63 -0.63 12.73
CA TYR A 516 27.77 0.54 12.86
C TYR A 516 28.02 1.25 14.20
N ASN A 517 28.13 2.58 14.17
CA ASN A 517 28.34 3.42 15.36
C ASN A 517 29.50 2.95 16.28
N HIS A 518 30.69 2.75 15.69
CA HIS A 518 31.91 2.31 16.40
C HIS A 518 31.81 0.93 17.10
N ARG A 519 30.85 0.10 16.69
CA ARG A 519 30.61 -1.24 17.23
C ARG A 519 30.42 -2.27 16.12
N PHE A 520 30.87 -3.50 16.36
CA PHE A 520 30.40 -4.67 15.62
C PHE A 520 28.91 -4.84 15.84
N HIS A 521 28.11 -4.42 14.87
CA HIS A 521 26.66 -4.64 14.89
C HIS A 521 26.36 -6.11 14.63
N ARG A 522 27.12 -6.74 13.71
CA ARG A 522 27.01 -8.16 13.43
C ARG A 522 28.34 -8.76 13.02
N ILE A 523 28.57 -10.02 13.41
CA ILE A 523 29.67 -10.86 12.93
C ILE A 523 29.00 -12.06 12.25
N PHE A 524 29.24 -12.24 10.96
CA PHE A 524 28.54 -13.25 10.17
C PHE A 524 29.25 -14.61 10.25
N ALA A 525 28.46 -15.68 10.39
CA ALA A 525 28.94 -17.04 10.17
C ALA A 525 29.02 -17.37 8.67
N THR A 526 29.90 -18.31 8.29
CA THR A 526 30.14 -18.68 6.88
C THR A 526 28.92 -19.32 6.20
N ASN A 527 28.03 -19.95 6.97
CA ASN A 527 26.81 -20.60 6.52
C ASN A 527 25.58 -19.66 6.53
N GLU A 528 25.74 -18.38 6.87
CA GLU A 528 24.66 -17.40 6.77
C GLU A 528 24.43 -16.99 5.31
N ASN A 529 23.17 -16.61 5.01
CA ASN A 529 22.78 -16.21 3.67
C ASN A 529 23.24 -14.79 3.35
N LEU A 530 23.75 -14.56 2.14
CA LEU A 530 24.14 -13.24 1.63
C LEU A 530 22.98 -12.24 1.61
N SER A 531 21.73 -12.71 1.55
CA SER A 531 20.53 -11.86 1.64
C SER A 531 20.42 -11.09 2.96
N SER A 532 21.22 -11.44 3.98
CA SER A 532 21.27 -10.73 5.25
C SER A 532 22.08 -9.43 5.22
N ILE A 533 22.93 -9.24 4.21
CA ILE A 533 23.71 -8.02 3.99
C ILE A 533 22.91 -7.07 3.09
N MET A 534 22.60 -5.87 3.60
CA MET A 534 21.91 -4.79 2.88
C MET A 534 22.91 -3.91 2.10
N GLU A 535 22.43 -3.19 1.08
CA GLU A 535 23.28 -2.32 0.25
C GLU A 535 23.86 -1.10 0.99
N ARG A 536 23.27 -0.74 2.13
CA ARG A 536 23.72 0.39 2.95
C ARG A 536 24.66 -0.03 4.09
N ASP A 537 24.91 -1.33 4.24
CA ASP A 537 25.74 -1.86 5.32
C ASP A 537 27.21 -1.69 4.97
N ASP A 538 27.98 -1.13 5.89
CA ASP A 538 29.43 -1.03 5.74
C ASP A 538 30.07 -2.35 6.18
N ILE A 539 30.31 -3.23 5.20
CA ILE A 539 30.85 -4.57 5.45
C ILE A 539 32.37 -4.54 5.51
N TYR A 540 32.91 -4.90 6.67
CA TYR A 540 34.33 -5.06 6.91
C TYR A 540 34.70 -6.54 7.01
N VAL A 541 35.70 -6.96 6.24
CA VAL A 541 36.28 -8.29 6.27
C VAL A 541 37.65 -8.20 6.92
N PHE A 542 37.83 -8.87 8.06
CA PHE A 542 39.10 -8.89 8.78
C PHE A 542 39.87 -10.18 8.46
N GLU A 543 41.14 -10.04 8.08
CA GLU A 543 42.09 -11.14 8.00
C GLU A 543 42.56 -11.51 9.42
N VAL A 544 42.42 -12.78 9.80
CA VAL A 544 42.89 -13.32 11.08
C VAL A 544 44.05 -14.29 10.89
N ALA A 545 44.94 -14.32 11.88
CA ALA A 545 46.14 -15.17 11.86
C ALA A 545 45.85 -16.68 12.00
N VAL A 546 44.60 -17.05 12.29
CA VAL A 546 44.18 -18.38 12.75
C VAL A 546 43.21 -19.00 11.75
N ASN A 547 43.36 -20.30 11.47
CA ASN A 547 42.38 -21.05 10.70
C ASN A 547 41.17 -21.40 11.59
N ARG A 548 39.97 -20.90 11.24
CA ARG A 548 38.74 -21.09 12.05
C ARG A 548 38.33 -22.55 12.23
N VAL A 549 38.79 -23.45 11.37
CA VAL A 549 38.37 -24.87 11.36
C VAL A 549 39.36 -25.78 12.09
N GLU A 550 40.65 -25.44 12.09
CA GLU A 550 41.72 -26.34 12.53
C GLU A 550 42.36 -25.96 13.87
N ASP A 551 42.30 -24.68 14.26
CA ASP A 551 43.07 -24.16 15.38
C ASP A 551 42.15 -23.80 16.57
N MET A 552 41.98 -24.76 17.48
CA MET A 552 41.16 -24.62 18.69
C MET A 552 41.90 -23.94 19.86
N ASP A 553 43.21 -23.74 19.74
CA ASP A 553 44.06 -23.19 20.79
C ASP A 553 43.97 -21.67 20.89
N HIS A 554 43.40 -21.02 19.87
CA HIS A 554 43.23 -19.58 19.79
C HIS A 554 41.74 -19.17 19.82
N VAL A 555 41.48 -17.97 20.35
CA VAL A 555 40.16 -17.33 20.41
C VAL A 555 40.26 -15.95 19.76
N VAL A 556 39.29 -15.63 18.91
CA VAL A 556 39.16 -14.29 18.32
C VAL A 556 38.28 -13.44 19.23
N ILE A 557 38.83 -12.33 19.70
CA ILE A 557 38.17 -11.39 20.61
C ILE A 557 37.84 -10.10 19.84
N PRO A 558 36.57 -9.66 19.84
CA PRO A 558 36.20 -8.33 19.37
C PRO A 558 36.53 -7.26 20.41
N VAL A 559 37.18 -6.18 19.98
CA VAL A 559 37.62 -5.08 20.85
C VAL A 559 36.94 -3.78 20.41
N HIS A 560 36.39 -3.05 21.39
CA HIS A 560 35.76 -1.74 21.20
C HIS A 560 36.49 -0.69 22.04
N LEU A 561 36.59 0.53 21.52
CA LEU A 561 37.21 1.64 22.24
C LEU A 561 36.13 2.50 22.88
N ARG A 562 36.36 2.87 24.13
CA ARG A 562 35.41 3.59 24.96
C ARG A 562 36.11 4.71 25.69
N GLU A 563 35.53 5.90 25.65
CA GLU A 563 36.08 7.04 26.36
C GLU A 563 35.78 6.93 27.86
N LYS A 564 36.80 7.13 28.70
CA LYS A 564 36.66 7.06 30.15
C LYS A 564 36.50 8.47 30.72
N TYR A 565 35.26 8.95 30.80
CA TYR A 565 34.97 10.14 31.61
C TYR A 565 35.12 9.80 33.11
N LYS A 566 35.87 10.62 33.84
CA LYS A 566 35.68 10.76 35.30
C LYS A 566 34.55 11.76 35.48
N GLN A 567 33.35 11.33 35.86
CA GLN A 567 32.31 12.26 36.30
C GLN A 567 31.91 12.01 37.75
N THR A 568 32.07 13.07 38.54
CA THR A 568 31.34 13.35 39.77
C THR A 568 29.92 13.77 39.40
N GLY A 569 29.00 12.82 39.31
CA GLY A 569 27.59 13.10 39.01
C GLY A 569 26.79 11.83 38.81
N TYR A 570 25.77 11.62 39.65
CA TYR A 570 24.80 10.55 39.52
C TYR A 570 23.90 10.83 38.32
N ASN A 571 24.25 10.33 37.13
CA ASN A 571 23.34 9.85 36.07
C ASN A 571 24.09 9.64 34.76
N HIS A 572 24.51 8.40 34.45
CA HIS A 572 24.72 7.96 33.06
C HIS A 572 24.63 6.44 32.94
N THR A 573 23.72 5.96 32.08
CA THR A 573 23.84 4.65 31.45
C THR A 573 24.49 4.83 30.07
N SER A 574 25.69 4.27 29.93
CA SER A 574 26.58 4.16 28.75
C SER A 574 27.45 5.39 28.39
N THR A 575 28.76 5.14 28.36
CA THR A 575 29.83 6.02 27.89
C THR A 575 29.99 5.91 26.36
N PRO A 576 30.37 6.99 25.65
CA PRO A 576 30.48 6.97 24.19
C PRO A 576 31.61 6.04 23.72
N LEU A 577 31.32 5.25 22.68
CA LEU A 577 32.31 4.48 21.92
C LEU A 577 32.93 5.39 20.86
N PHE A 578 34.20 5.17 20.55
CA PHE A 578 34.90 5.95 19.52
C PHE A 578 35.84 5.06 18.71
N GLY A 579 36.36 5.57 17.59
CA GLY A 579 37.34 4.88 16.76
C GLY A 579 36.81 3.63 16.03
N GLN A 580 37.68 2.93 15.32
CA GLN A 580 37.32 1.71 14.60
C GLN A 580 37.51 0.48 15.51
N PRO A 581 36.47 -0.37 15.70
CA PRO A 581 36.64 -1.60 16.44
C PRO A 581 37.48 -2.60 15.64
N PHE A 582 38.18 -3.49 16.33
CA PHE A 582 39.07 -4.46 15.68
C PHE A 582 38.97 -5.85 16.32
N LEU A 583 39.39 -6.86 15.56
CA LEU A 583 39.49 -8.25 16.01
C LEU A 583 40.93 -8.58 16.37
N ILE A 584 41.13 -9.35 17.44
CA ILE A 584 42.44 -9.90 17.81
C ILE A 584 42.32 -11.39 18.09
N ALA A 585 43.21 -12.19 17.53
CA ALA A 585 43.33 -13.61 17.86
C ALA A 585 44.34 -13.78 19.00
N VAL A 586 43.95 -14.47 20.07
CA VAL A 586 44.78 -14.71 21.26
C VAL A 586 44.74 -16.18 21.67
N PRO A 587 45.84 -16.77 22.17
CA PRO A 587 45.83 -18.11 22.74
C PRO A 587 44.90 -18.22 23.96
N ARG A 588 44.26 -19.38 24.17
CA ARG A 588 43.39 -19.64 25.33
C ARG A 588 44.13 -19.65 26.67
N THR A 589 45.44 -19.87 26.67
CA THR A 589 46.29 -20.02 27.87
C THR A 589 47.03 -18.73 28.26
N LEU A 590 46.56 -17.56 27.83
CA LEU A 590 47.27 -16.29 27.98
C LEU A 590 47.04 -15.64 29.37
N SER A 591 48.07 -14.99 29.93
CA SER A 591 47.95 -14.18 31.14
C SER A 591 47.40 -12.77 30.85
N GLU A 592 46.81 -12.13 31.86
CA GLU A 592 46.23 -10.78 31.74
C GLU A 592 47.25 -9.74 31.22
N ASP A 593 48.47 -9.72 31.77
CA ASP A 593 49.52 -8.79 31.34
C ASP A 593 49.89 -8.95 29.87
N LYS A 594 49.94 -10.20 29.38
CA LYS A 594 50.24 -10.49 27.98
C LYS A 594 49.09 -10.07 27.07
N LEU A 595 47.84 -10.30 27.50
CA LEU A 595 46.65 -9.84 26.78
C LEU A 595 46.63 -8.31 26.67
N TYR A 596 46.91 -7.60 27.77
CA TYR A 596 46.94 -6.15 27.80
C TYR A 596 48.00 -5.59 26.84
N ASN A 597 49.22 -6.16 26.84
CA ASN A 597 50.28 -5.73 25.93
C ASN A 597 49.93 -5.99 24.46
N MET A 598 49.31 -7.13 24.15
CA MET A 598 48.83 -7.43 22.79
C MET A 598 47.75 -6.45 22.33
N LEU A 599 46.81 -6.09 23.21
CA LEU A 599 45.79 -5.08 22.93
C LEU A 599 46.41 -3.70 22.72
N LEU A 600 47.34 -3.29 23.57
CA LEU A 600 48.03 -2.00 23.50
C LEU A 600 48.82 -1.85 22.19
N LEU A 601 49.55 -2.89 21.79
CA LEU A 601 50.27 -2.92 20.51
C LEU A 601 49.31 -2.77 19.34
N ARG A 602 48.19 -3.52 19.33
CA ARG A 602 47.18 -3.42 18.27
C ARG A 602 46.53 -2.03 18.23
N LEU A 603 46.21 -1.47 19.40
CA LEU A 603 45.66 -0.12 19.58
C LEU A 603 46.57 0.98 19.03
N TRP A 604 47.87 0.88 19.29
CA TRP A 604 48.87 1.83 18.77
C TRP A 604 48.77 1.94 17.25
N TYR A 605 48.67 0.81 16.55
CA TYR A 605 48.51 0.80 15.10
C TYR A 605 47.18 1.37 14.65
N VAL A 606 46.06 1.02 15.31
CA VAL A 606 44.73 1.56 14.97
C VAL A 606 44.66 3.08 15.15
N CYS A 607 45.30 3.63 16.18
CA CYS A 607 45.36 5.08 16.42
C CYS A 607 46.14 5.85 15.34
N ILE A 608 47.19 5.26 14.76
CA ILE A 608 47.94 5.87 13.65
C ILE A 608 47.02 6.10 12.44
N TRP A 609 46.09 5.18 12.17
CA TRP A 609 45.14 5.28 11.07
C TRP A 609 44.03 6.31 11.29
N THR A 610 43.58 6.51 12.53
CA THR A 610 42.48 7.46 12.85
C THR A 610 42.79 8.93 12.56
N LEU A 611 44.06 9.27 12.26
CA LEU A 611 44.50 10.62 11.92
C LEU A 611 44.44 10.93 10.41
N THR A 612 44.26 9.93 9.55
CA THR A 612 44.10 10.08 8.08
C THR A 612 43.13 9.00 7.56
N PRO A 613 41.84 9.31 7.32
CA PRO A 613 40.86 8.33 6.84
C PRO A 613 41.02 8.10 5.31
N ASP A 614 42.17 7.57 4.90
CA ASP A 614 42.43 7.20 3.51
C ASP A 614 42.40 5.67 3.37
N PHE A 615 41.39 5.15 2.66
CA PHE A 615 41.32 3.76 2.22
C PHE A 615 41.89 3.61 0.81
N ASP A 616 42.54 2.48 0.53
CA ASP A 616 42.98 2.17 -0.83
C ASP A 616 41.83 1.57 -1.63
N LYS A 617 41.71 1.92 -2.91
CA LYS A 617 40.71 1.33 -3.82
C LYS A 617 41.40 0.30 -4.71
N HIS A 618 40.90 -0.93 -4.67
CA HIS A 618 41.36 -1.98 -5.58
C HIS A 618 40.91 -1.68 -7.02
N GLU A 619 41.59 -2.22 -8.04
CA GLU A 619 41.22 -2.07 -9.46
C GLU A 619 39.77 -2.52 -9.76
N SER A 620 39.22 -3.42 -8.95
CA SER A 620 37.81 -3.83 -9.06
C SER A 620 36.81 -2.71 -8.75
N MET A 621 37.25 -1.62 -8.11
CA MET A 621 36.46 -0.42 -7.87
C MET A 621 36.38 0.52 -9.08
N GLU A 622 37.16 0.28 -10.15
CA GLU A 622 37.06 1.07 -11.37
C GLU A 622 35.64 0.96 -11.96
N TYR A 623 35.02 2.11 -12.19
CA TYR A 623 33.66 2.18 -12.71
C TYR A 623 33.63 1.69 -14.17
N LYS A 624 33.19 0.45 -14.37
CA LYS A 624 32.70 -0.01 -15.66
C LYS A 624 31.21 0.28 -15.72
N PRO A 625 30.71 1.10 -16.66
CA PRO A 625 29.27 1.32 -16.79
C PRO A 625 28.58 -0.02 -17.04
N GLN A 626 27.84 -0.49 -16.03
CA GLN A 626 27.02 -1.68 -16.18
C GLN A 626 25.90 -1.34 -17.14
N LYS A 627 25.95 -1.89 -18.36
CA LYS A 627 24.78 -1.88 -19.24
C LYS A 627 23.63 -2.55 -18.48
N LYS A 628 22.52 -1.81 -18.29
CA LYS A 628 21.29 -2.39 -17.76
C LYS A 628 20.93 -3.60 -18.62
N ALA A 629 20.49 -4.68 -17.98
CA ALA A 629 20.08 -5.86 -18.73
C ALA A 629 18.89 -5.48 -19.61
N PHE A 630 18.95 -5.91 -20.88
CA PHE A 630 17.95 -5.63 -21.90
C PHE A 630 17.34 -6.97 -22.32
N PHE A 631 16.01 -7.05 -22.27
CA PHE A 631 15.24 -8.23 -22.65
C PHE A 631 14.11 -7.82 -23.59
N LYS A 632 13.70 -8.70 -24.48
CA LYS A 632 12.46 -8.51 -25.25
C LYS A 632 11.26 -9.00 -24.46
N LEU A 633 10.09 -8.47 -24.77
CA LEU A 633 8.83 -8.94 -24.18
C LEU A 633 8.61 -10.44 -24.49
N ASN A 634 8.96 -10.88 -25.70
CA ASN A 634 8.90 -12.28 -26.12
C ASN A 634 9.70 -13.19 -25.18
N ASP A 635 10.91 -12.78 -24.77
CA ASP A 635 11.73 -13.55 -23.80
C ASP A 635 11.00 -13.74 -22.46
N CYS A 636 10.23 -12.73 -22.03
CA CYS A 636 9.47 -12.79 -20.79
C CYS A 636 8.24 -13.71 -20.91
N ILE A 637 7.62 -13.76 -22.08
CA ILE A 637 6.49 -14.66 -22.40
C ILE A 637 6.97 -16.12 -22.49
N GLU A 638 8.13 -16.35 -23.13
CA GLU A 638 8.77 -17.66 -23.16
C GLU A 638 9.12 -18.14 -21.75
N LEU A 639 9.65 -17.25 -20.90
CA LEU A 639 9.94 -17.59 -19.51
C LEU A 639 8.66 -17.93 -18.73
N PHE A 640 7.56 -17.22 -18.98
CA PHE A 640 6.24 -17.50 -18.39
C PHE A 640 5.69 -18.88 -18.78
N THR A 641 5.92 -19.31 -20.03
CA THR A 641 5.43 -20.62 -20.54
C THR A 641 6.39 -21.78 -20.30
N THR A 642 7.56 -21.49 -19.75
CA THR A 642 8.55 -22.50 -19.39
C THR A 642 8.10 -23.32 -18.18
N LYS A 643 8.43 -24.61 -18.17
CA LYS A 643 8.14 -25.51 -17.06
C LYS A 643 8.93 -25.10 -15.82
N GLU A 644 8.23 -24.84 -14.71
CA GLU A 644 8.83 -24.51 -13.41
C GLU A 644 8.51 -25.57 -12.36
N LYS A 645 9.34 -25.66 -11.32
CA LYS A 645 9.07 -26.50 -10.15
C LYS A 645 8.43 -25.64 -9.06
N LEU A 646 7.29 -26.08 -8.54
CA LEU A 646 6.61 -25.38 -7.45
C LEU A 646 7.51 -25.30 -6.20
N GLY A 647 7.43 -24.16 -5.52
CA GLY A 647 8.15 -23.92 -4.27
C GLY A 647 7.66 -24.81 -3.12
N ALA A 648 8.44 -24.88 -2.04
CA ALA A 648 8.04 -25.62 -0.83
C ALA A 648 6.80 -25.02 -0.15
N GLU A 649 6.59 -23.72 -0.31
CA GLU A 649 5.49 -22.96 0.30
C GLU A 649 4.17 -23.06 -0.49
N ASP A 650 4.20 -23.53 -1.75
CA ASP A 650 3.01 -23.67 -2.62
C ASP A 650 2.96 -25.05 -3.32
N PRO A 651 2.88 -26.16 -2.54
CA PRO A 651 2.86 -27.49 -3.12
C PRO A 651 1.47 -27.85 -3.66
N TRP A 652 1.42 -28.66 -4.72
CA TRP A 652 0.17 -29.12 -5.32
C TRP A 652 -0.34 -30.40 -4.65
N TYR A 653 -1.63 -30.46 -4.33
CA TYR A 653 -2.26 -31.67 -3.81
C TYR A 653 -2.44 -32.72 -4.91
N CYS A 654 -1.68 -33.82 -4.82
CA CYS A 654 -1.82 -34.91 -5.77
C CYS A 654 -2.96 -35.86 -5.37
N PRO A 655 -4.01 -36.04 -6.19
CA PRO A 655 -5.12 -36.93 -5.83
C PRO A 655 -4.72 -38.42 -5.80
N ASN A 656 -3.68 -38.81 -6.54
CA ASN A 656 -3.17 -40.18 -6.53
C ASN A 656 -2.32 -40.48 -5.29
N CYS A 657 -1.42 -39.57 -4.91
CA CYS A 657 -0.58 -39.73 -3.72
C CYS A 657 -1.31 -39.34 -2.42
N LYS A 658 -2.44 -38.63 -2.53
CA LYS A 658 -3.20 -38.04 -1.42
C LYS A 658 -2.35 -37.16 -0.49
N GLN A 659 -1.34 -36.51 -1.06
CA GLN A 659 -0.39 -35.66 -0.35
C GLN A 659 0.00 -34.47 -1.22
N HIS A 660 0.38 -33.36 -0.58
CA HIS A 660 0.97 -32.20 -1.22
C HIS A 660 2.38 -32.54 -1.72
N GLN A 661 2.64 -32.24 -3.00
CA GLN A 661 3.90 -32.55 -3.68
C GLN A 661 4.41 -31.30 -4.39
N GLN A 662 5.75 -31.16 -4.45
CA GLN A 662 6.39 -30.14 -5.29
C GLN A 662 6.32 -30.54 -6.76
N ALA A 663 5.12 -30.43 -7.33
CA ALA A 663 4.86 -30.70 -8.74
C ALA A 663 5.62 -29.73 -9.64
N THR A 664 5.84 -30.14 -10.88
CA THR A 664 6.26 -29.19 -11.92
C THR A 664 5.04 -28.66 -12.62
N LYS A 665 4.94 -27.33 -12.74
CA LYS A 665 3.86 -26.60 -13.39
C LYS A 665 4.36 -26.04 -14.71
N LYS A 666 3.52 -26.11 -15.75
CA LYS A 666 3.72 -25.44 -17.03
C LYS A 666 2.43 -24.75 -17.42
N LEU A 667 2.51 -23.50 -17.86
CA LEU A 667 1.37 -22.73 -18.36
C LEU A 667 1.55 -22.53 -19.86
N ASP A 668 0.52 -22.84 -20.65
CA ASP A 668 0.49 -22.61 -22.09
C ASP A 668 -0.71 -21.72 -22.45
N LEU A 669 -0.55 -20.73 -23.33
CA LEU A 669 -1.63 -19.82 -23.71
C LEU A 669 -2.59 -20.51 -24.70
N TRP A 670 -3.87 -20.63 -24.37
CA TRP A 670 -4.87 -21.30 -25.21
C TRP A 670 -5.73 -20.33 -26.02
N SER A 671 -6.22 -19.28 -25.36
CA SER A 671 -6.95 -18.17 -26.00
C SER A 671 -6.64 -16.85 -25.30
N LEU A 672 -6.56 -15.77 -26.08
CA LEU A 672 -6.26 -14.44 -25.58
C LEU A 672 -7.51 -13.53 -25.67
N PRO A 673 -7.64 -12.56 -24.75
CA PRO A 673 -8.75 -11.61 -24.74
C PRO A 673 -8.59 -10.50 -25.79
N PRO A 674 -9.68 -9.81 -26.18
CA PRO A 674 -9.59 -8.61 -27.02
C PRO A 674 -8.68 -7.52 -26.43
N VAL A 675 -8.67 -7.35 -25.10
CA VAL A 675 -7.73 -6.46 -24.42
C VAL A 675 -6.84 -7.26 -23.48
N LEU A 676 -5.56 -7.37 -23.84
CA LEU A 676 -4.56 -8.10 -23.07
C LEU A 676 -3.84 -7.13 -22.12
N VAL A 677 -3.94 -7.42 -20.83
CA VAL A 677 -3.19 -6.71 -19.78
C VAL A 677 -1.93 -7.53 -19.46
N VAL A 678 -0.76 -6.94 -19.65
CA VAL A 678 0.54 -7.57 -19.37
C VAL A 678 1.23 -6.81 -18.25
N HIS A 679 1.41 -7.48 -17.12
CA HIS A 679 2.14 -6.98 -15.96
C HIS A 679 3.55 -7.56 -15.93
N LEU A 680 4.55 -6.71 -15.79
CA LEU A 680 5.95 -7.12 -15.63
C LEU A 680 6.29 -7.21 -14.13
N LYS A 681 6.60 -8.43 -13.66
CA LYS A 681 6.86 -8.71 -12.24
C LYS A 681 8.22 -8.14 -11.80
N ARG A 682 8.26 -6.83 -11.58
CA ARG A 682 9.47 -6.09 -11.19
C ARG A 682 9.74 -6.13 -9.70
N PHE A 683 8.70 -6.17 -8.87
CA PHE A 683 8.83 -6.15 -7.43
C PHE A 683 9.02 -7.57 -6.89
N SER A 684 10.07 -7.75 -6.08
CA SER A 684 10.31 -8.98 -5.35
C SER A 684 10.32 -8.70 -3.86
N TYR A 685 9.45 -9.39 -3.14
CA TYR A 685 9.31 -9.30 -1.69
C TYR A 685 10.09 -10.43 -1.03
N SER A 686 11.15 -10.08 -0.30
CA SER A 686 11.76 -10.98 0.68
C SER A 686 11.52 -10.45 2.08
N ARG A 687 11.65 -11.32 3.11
CA ARG A 687 11.45 -10.92 4.52
C ARG A 687 12.29 -9.72 4.97
N TYR A 688 13.43 -9.49 4.32
CA TYR A 688 14.42 -8.49 4.72
C TYR A 688 14.69 -7.42 3.65
N MET A 689 14.33 -7.68 2.39
CA MET A 689 14.62 -6.80 1.26
C MET A 689 13.44 -6.72 0.30
N ARG A 690 13.09 -5.49 -0.08
CA ARG A 690 12.17 -5.21 -1.19
C ARG A 690 13.03 -4.79 -2.37
N ASP A 691 13.13 -5.64 -3.38
CA ASP A 691 13.95 -5.40 -4.57
C ASP A 691 13.07 -4.98 -5.76
N LYS A 692 13.57 -4.09 -6.61
CA LYS A 692 12.94 -3.71 -7.88
C LYS A 692 13.87 -4.08 -9.02
N LEU A 693 13.37 -4.88 -9.95
CA LEU A 693 14.09 -5.21 -11.17
C LEU A 693 14.04 -4.04 -12.15
N ASP A 694 15.17 -3.35 -12.27
CA ASP A 694 15.33 -2.19 -13.16
C ASP A 694 15.73 -2.56 -14.61
N SER A 695 15.61 -3.84 -14.97
CA SER A 695 15.90 -4.35 -16.32
C SER A 695 15.04 -3.65 -17.37
N LEU A 696 15.63 -3.31 -18.50
CA LEU A 696 14.90 -2.75 -19.63
C LEU A 696 14.20 -3.88 -20.37
N VAL A 697 12.90 -3.68 -20.66
CA VAL A 697 12.10 -4.61 -21.43
C VAL A 697 11.64 -3.88 -22.67
N ASP A 698 12.03 -4.39 -23.83
CA ASP A 698 11.63 -3.91 -25.14
C ASP A 698 10.30 -4.55 -25.53
N PHE A 699 9.30 -3.73 -25.82
CA PHE A 699 7.96 -4.15 -26.21
C PHE A 699 7.54 -3.32 -27.43
N PRO A 700 6.94 -3.96 -28.44
CA PRO A 700 6.48 -3.25 -29.63
C PRO A 700 5.24 -2.39 -29.30
N LEU A 701 5.19 -1.19 -29.87
CA LEU A 701 4.01 -0.32 -29.79
C LEU A 701 2.85 -0.81 -30.67
N ARG A 702 3.17 -1.50 -31.76
CA ARG A 702 2.24 -1.96 -32.78
C ARG A 702 2.60 -3.35 -33.26
N ASP A 703 1.60 -4.07 -33.74
CA ASP A 703 1.75 -5.37 -34.40
C ASP A 703 2.50 -6.41 -33.52
N LEU A 704 2.23 -6.43 -32.20
CA LEU A 704 2.70 -7.51 -31.33
C LEU A 704 2.00 -8.80 -31.72
N ASP A 705 2.75 -9.71 -32.33
CA ASP A 705 2.24 -11.03 -32.70
C ASP A 705 2.33 -11.99 -31.51
N MET A 706 1.16 -12.39 -30.99
CA MET A 706 1.03 -13.39 -29.94
C MET A 706 0.70 -14.78 -30.47
N SER A 707 0.54 -14.93 -31.79
CA SER A 707 0.11 -16.18 -32.43
C SER A 707 1.13 -17.30 -32.21
N GLU A 708 2.42 -16.97 -32.13
CA GLU A 708 3.50 -17.94 -31.89
C GLU A 708 3.45 -18.59 -30.50
N PHE A 709 2.84 -17.92 -29.52
CA PHE A 709 2.72 -18.42 -28.14
C PHE A 709 1.42 -19.18 -27.89
N LEU A 710 0.49 -19.18 -28.86
CA LEU A 710 -0.78 -19.87 -28.76
C LEU A 710 -0.64 -21.34 -29.15
N ILE A 711 -1.01 -22.24 -28.24
CA ILE A 711 -0.99 -23.68 -28.52
C ILE A 711 -2.22 -24.18 -29.28
N ASN A 712 -3.28 -23.36 -29.39
CA ASN A 712 -4.50 -23.73 -30.10
C ASN A 712 -4.31 -23.56 -31.62
N PRO A 713 -4.32 -24.65 -32.42
CA PRO A 713 -4.06 -24.57 -33.85
C PRO A 713 -5.19 -23.89 -34.65
N ASN A 714 -6.36 -23.68 -34.04
CA ASN A 714 -7.48 -22.96 -34.66
C ASN A 714 -7.56 -21.50 -34.21
N ALA A 715 -6.62 -21.02 -33.38
CA ALA A 715 -6.54 -19.60 -33.09
C ALA A 715 -6.18 -18.85 -34.38
N GLY A 716 -6.98 -17.86 -34.74
CA GLY A 716 -6.63 -16.94 -35.82
C GLY A 716 -5.39 -16.10 -35.45
N PRO A 717 -4.90 -15.25 -36.37
CA PRO A 717 -3.82 -14.34 -36.06
C PRO A 717 -4.20 -13.41 -34.90
N CYS A 718 -3.33 -13.31 -33.90
CA CYS A 718 -3.53 -12.48 -32.70
C CYS A 718 -2.51 -11.36 -32.68
N LEU A 719 -2.81 -10.26 -33.37
CA LEU A 719 -2.00 -9.05 -33.41
C LEU A 719 -2.54 -8.01 -32.43
N TYR A 720 -1.65 -7.43 -31.64
CA TYR A 720 -2.00 -6.42 -30.64
C TYR A 720 -1.28 -5.09 -30.86
N ASP A 721 -2.00 -4.00 -30.66
CA ASP A 721 -1.46 -2.64 -30.60
C ASP A 721 -1.53 -2.10 -29.16
N LEU A 722 -0.49 -1.40 -28.71
CA LEU A 722 -0.42 -0.83 -27.37
C LEU A 722 -1.37 0.38 -27.24
N ILE A 723 -2.14 0.42 -26.15
CA ILE A 723 -3.11 1.49 -25.87
C ILE A 723 -2.77 2.29 -24.61
N ALA A 724 -2.18 1.67 -23.60
CA ALA A 724 -1.80 2.34 -22.36
C ALA A 724 -0.66 1.62 -21.64
N VAL A 725 0.07 2.38 -20.81
CA VAL A 725 1.24 1.94 -20.05
C VAL A 725 1.22 2.58 -18.68
N SER A 726 1.27 1.78 -17.62
CA SER A 726 1.52 2.25 -16.25
C SER A 726 3.01 2.19 -15.95
N ASN A 727 3.62 3.35 -15.70
CA ASN A 727 5.04 3.50 -15.37
C ASN A 727 5.24 3.69 -13.88
N HIS A 728 6.37 3.21 -13.36
CA HIS A 728 6.82 3.41 -11.99
C HIS A 728 8.27 3.92 -11.91
N TYR A 729 8.45 5.07 -11.26
CA TYR A 729 9.75 5.67 -10.94
C TYR A 729 10.14 5.38 -9.50
N GLY A 730 11.44 5.31 -9.21
CA GLY A 730 11.94 5.08 -7.85
C GLY A 730 11.70 3.66 -7.32
N GLY A 731 11.98 3.48 -6.03
CA GLY A 731 11.86 2.20 -5.31
C GLY A 731 10.59 2.14 -4.44
N MET A 732 10.31 0.98 -3.87
CA MET A 732 9.05 0.70 -3.15
C MET A 732 8.85 1.50 -1.84
N GLY A 733 9.87 2.21 -1.35
CA GLY A 733 9.79 3.08 -0.16
C GLY A 733 9.64 4.58 -0.48
N GLY A 734 9.50 4.94 -1.76
CA GLY A 734 9.50 6.32 -2.24
C GLY A 734 9.53 6.41 -3.77
N GLY A 735 8.56 5.78 -4.44
CA GLY A 735 8.36 5.77 -5.88
C GLY A 735 7.16 6.61 -6.34
N HIS A 736 6.98 6.73 -7.65
CA HIS A 736 5.91 7.52 -8.24
C HIS A 736 5.35 6.83 -9.48
N TYR A 737 4.03 6.82 -9.64
CA TYR A 737 3.38 6.22 -10.80
C TYR A 737 2.85 7.28 -11.76
N THR A 738 3.00 7.03 -13.06
CA THR A 738 2.41 7.84 -14.14
C THR A 738 1.86 6.90 -15.21
N ALA A 739 1.00 7.41 -16.10
CA ALA A 739 0.50 6.61 -17.21
C ALA A 739 0.74 7.28 -18.56
N TYR A 740 1.17 6.50 -19.56
CA TYR A 740 0.99 6.89 -20.97
C TYR A 740 -0.28 6.24 -21.48
N ALA A 741 -1.12 6.98 -22.20
CA ALA A 741 -2.27 6.40 -22.89
C ALA A 741 -2.53 7.07 -24.23
N LYS A 742 -3.02 6.27 -25.17
CA LYS A 742 -3.44 6.71 -26.49
C LYS A 742 -4.91 7.13 -26.42
N ASN A 743 -5.18 8.41 -26.67
CA ASN A 743 -6.55 8.91 -26.68
C ASN A 743 -7.30 8.31 -27.89
N LYS A 744 -8.49 7.76 -27.64
CA LYS A 744 -9.28 7.07 -28.66
C LYS A 744 -9.90 8.00 -29.71
N ASP A 745 -10.12 9.27 -29.37
CA ASP A 745 -10.83 10.23 -30.23
C ASP A 745 -9.89 10.91 -31.24
N ASP A 746 -8.61 11.12 -30.90
CA ASP A 746 -7.62 11.72 -31.81
C ASP A 746 -6.44 10.81 -32.18
N GLY A 747 -6.32 9.64 -31.56
CA GLY A 747 -5.28 8.65 -31.83
C GLY A 747 -3.88 9.07 -31.39
N LYS A 748 -3.72 10.12 -30.57
CA LYS A 748 -2.42 10.60 -30.08
C LYS A 748 -2.11 10.10 -28.68
N TRP A 749 -0.82 10.09 -28.34
CA TRP A 749 -0.33 9.69 -27.03
C TRP A 749 -0.22 10.86 -26.07
N TYR A 750 -0.56 10.61 -24.81
CA TYR A 750 -0.51 11.58 -23.73
C TYR A 750 0.11 10.94 -22.48
N ASN A 751 0.85 11.75 -21.71
CA ASN A 751 1.37 11.43 -20.39
C ASN A 751 0.43 12.02 -19.33
N PHE A 752 0.02 11.17 -18.40
CA PHE A 752 -0.82 11.50 -17.26
C PHE A 752 0.02 11.36 -15.99
N ASP A 753 0.38 12.49 -15.42
CA ASP A 753 1.13 12.60 -14.18
C ASP A 753 0.25 13.30 -13.14
N ASP A 754 -0.51 12.49 -12.40
CA ASP A 754 -1.57 12.94 -11.51
C ASP A 754 -2.49 13.96 -12.20
N SER A 755 -2.56 15.21 -11.72
CA SER A 755 -3.43 16.26 -12.27
C SER A 755 -2.92 16.83 -13.60
N SER A 756 -1.68 16.55 -13.98
CA SER A 756 -1.05 17.09 -15.18
C SER A 756 -1.22 16.14 -16.37
N VAL A 757 -1.65 16.69 -17.50
CA VAL A 757 -1.75 15.97 -18.77
C VAL A 757 -0.89 16.68 -19.81
N SER A 758 0.02 15.95 -20.46
CA SER A 758 0.92 16.50 -21.47
C SER A 758 1.00 15.60 -22.71
N PRO A 759 1.15 16.15 -23.93
CA PRO A 759 1.37 15.34 -25.12
C PRO A 759 2.64 14.52 -25.02
N ALA A 760 2.61 13.28 -25.51
CA ALA A 760 3.76 12.38 -25.53
C ALA A 760 4.05 11.88 -26.95
N SER A 761 5.33 11.66 -27.27
CA SER A 761 5.72 10.98 -28.51
C SER A 761 5.87 9.48 -28.30
N GLU A 762 5.69 8.69 -29.36
CA GLU A 762 5.93 7.24 -29.34
C GLU A 762 7.36 6.91 -28.91
N ASP A 763 8.32 7.73 -29.31
CA ASP A 763 9.69 7.61 -28.86
C ASP A 763 9.77 7.72 -27.34
N GLN A 764 9.07 8.61 -26.64
CA GLN A 764 9.19 8.70 -25.17
C GLN A 764 8.69 7.44 -24.43
N ILE A 765 7.73 6.74 -25.03
CA ILE A 765 7.15 5.50 -24.46
C ILE A 765 8.19 4.38 -24.54
N VAL A 766 8.86 4.27 -25.70
CA VAL A 766 9.90 3.27 -25.95
C VAL A 766 11.27 3.70 -25.41
N VAL A 767 11.62 4.99 -25.39
CA VAL A 767 12.96 5.56 -25.08
C VAL A 767 13.26 5.65 -23.59
N SER A 768 12.32 5.30 -22.70
CA SER A 768 12.67 4.79 -21.37
C SER A 768 13.67 3.60 -21.44
N VAL A 769 13.83 3.00 -22.64
CA VAL A 769 14.77 1.93 -23.02
C VAL A 769 16.10 2.42 -23.63
N LEU A 770 16.27 3.67 -24.07
CA LEU A 770 17.48 4.10 -24.81
C LEU A 770 18.37 5.15 -24.11
N ILE A 771 17.91 5.81 -23.06
CA ILE A 771 18.76 6.74 -22.29
C ILE A 771 19.38 6.00 -21.11
N SER A 772 20.53 5.39 -21.35
CA SER A 772 21.35 4.70 -20.34
C SER A 772 22.03 5.64 -19.32
N GLU A 773 21.84 6.96 -19.42
CA GLU A 773 22.64 7.96 -18.68
C GLU A 773 21.83 8.88 -17.74
N LEU A 774 20.51 8.73 -17.63
CA LEU A 774 19.71 9.50 -16.66
C LEU A 774 19.38 8.65 -15.41
N PRO A 775 19.59 9.18 -14.18
CA PRO A 775 19.31 8.47 -12.94
C PRO A 775 17.82 8.22 -12.65
N CYS A 776 16.90 8.72 -13.49
CA CYS A 776 15.45 8.65 -13.30
C CYS A 776 14.75 7.94 -14.47
N CYS A 777 15.07 6.67 -14.75
CA CYS A 777 14.34 5.91 -15.77
C CYS A 777 12.98 5.43 -15.24
N ALA A 778 11.92 5.62 -16.02
CA ALA A 778 10.62 5.00 -15.80
C ALA A 778 10.73 3.49 -16.02
N HIS A 779 10.14 2.69 -15.13
CA HIS A 779 10.02 1.25 -15.36
C HIS A 779 8.57 0.89 -15.57
N ILE A 780 8.29 0.25 -16.70
CA ILE A 780 6.93 -0.13 -17.06
C ILE A 780 6.47 -1.29 -16.20
N THR A 781 5.33 -1.11 -15.57
CA THR A 781 4.71 -2.08 -14.68
C THR A 781 3.58 -2.81 -15.37
N VAL A 782 2.74 -2.12 -16.15
CA VAL A 782 1.59 -2.71 -16.85
C VAL A 782 1.50 -2.16 -18.27
N CYS A 783 1.33 -3.04 -19.26
CA CYS A 783 0.99 -2.71 -20.64
C CYS A 783 -0.45 -3.17 -20.92
N LEU A 784 -1.24 -2.32 -21.58
CA LEU A 784 -2.54 -2.69 -22.10
C LEU A 784 -2.49 -2.69 -23.62
N LEU A 785 -2.93 -3.80 -24.19
CA LEU A 785 -2.82 -4.14 -25.59
C LEU A 785 -4.23 -4.43 -26.12
N CYS A 786 -4.63 -3.81 -27.23
CA CYS A 786 -5.91 -4.09 -27.89
C CYS A 786 -5.66 -4.92 -29.14
N SER A 787 -6.44 -6.00 -29.31
CA SER A 787 -6.45 -6.78 -30.54
C SER A 787 -6.90 -5.90 -31.70
N ARG A 788 -6.26 -6.08 -32.85
CA ARG A 788 -6.68 -5.47 -34.11
C ARG A 788 -7.94 -6.12 -34.68
#